data_AF-A0AAV0JG39-F1
#
_entry.id   AF-A0AAV0JG39-F1
#
_cell.length_a   1.000
_cell.length_b   1.000
_cell.length_c   1.000
_cell.angle_alpha   90.00
_cell.angle_beta   90.00
_cell.angle_gamma   90.00
#
_symmetry.space_group_name_H-M   'P 1'
#
loop_
_entity.id
_entity.type
_entity.pdbx_description
1 polymer ?
#
loop_
_entity_poly.entity_id
_entity_poly.type
_entity_poly.pdbx_seq_one_letter_code
_entity_poly.pdbx_strand_id
1 'polypeptide(L)'
;MDLSFKSLRNQKAHPGLRTSQQFLFGLQSLYCKKSRQETFSLKSDCKPLISSFQVVHFEFMVALISSFQVAHFNSNPPQQNLRRNLLQHHRRTSLIRCGIAEASGQPAPVGQKTKYNDGLFEKLFMTLFARKMEKFGAPAKAGGAGKEKGWLDYNYESFVDASKKVMQGRNRIQQQQVVRQVLLSMLPPGAPEQFRKLFPPTRWAEEFNAALTVPFFQWLVGPSEVIEVEVNGVKQRSGVLIKKCRYLENSGCVGMCVNMCKIPTQDFFTNEFGLPLTMNPNFEDMSCEMIYGQAPPAFEDDPVAKQPCFANICGTRSILFCSPTQFCESARDQISSCNSTTTDAESLDKGSHPCIADLQLDAFTPQDYADALDKSILFFEGQRSGKLPADQRLAWRADSGLSDGTTYHVNLVGGYYDAGDNVKFGLPMAFTTTLLAWSVIEFGSSMGNQIHNAKSAIRWSTDYLLKAATATPDTLYVQVGDPNMDHRCWERPEDMDTPRTVYKVTAQNPGSDVEAETAAALAAASIVFRDSDPRYSSKLLGTAMKVFSFADRYRGSYSESLSSAVCPFYCSYSGYHDELLWGASWLHRASQNVSYLNYIQSNGHTLGAEDDDYSFSWDDKRPGTKVLLSKGFLESSQPEFLTFKSHSDNYICSLIPGSSSFQAQYTPGGLLYKGSESNLQYVTSTTFLLLTYAKYLSSNGGETSCGGTTVTAESLVAQAKKQVDYILGDNPQKMSYMVGFGEKYPHHVHHRGSSVPGVKSHPARIPCGDGFQYLYSGSPNPNVLVGAILGGPDSRDEFADARSNYQQSEPATYINAPFVGAVAFFAATTT
;
A
#
# COMPACT_ATOMS: atom_id res chain seq x y z
N MET A 1 46.37 17.62 -14.39
CA MET A 1 47.34 16.51 -14.35
C MET A 1 47.13 15.70 -15.61
N ASP A 2 48.06 15.86 -16.55
CA ASP A 2 48.10 15.19 -17.84
C ASP A 2 48.73 13.79 -17.71
N LEU A 3 48.43 12.92 -18.70
CA LEU A 3 48.97 11.58 -19.00
C LEU A 3 48.19 10.37 -18.46
N SER A 4 47.31 9.80 -19.30
CA SER A 4 47.52 8.47 -19.93
C SER A 4 46.23 7.98 -20.62
N PHE A 5 46.15 8.16 -21.93
CA PHE A 5 45.17 7.50 -22.81
C PHE A 5 45.94 6.82 -23.94
N LYS A 6 46.26 5.54 -23.81
CA LYS A 6 46.72 4.67 -24.90
C LYS A 6 46.72 3.19 -24.48
N SER A 7 45.55 2.56 -24.51
CA SER A 7 45.38 1.15 -24.91
C SER A 7 43.89 0.82 -24.89
N LEU A 8 43.33 0.55 -26.07
CA LEU A 8 42.09 -0.20 -26.37
C LEU A 8 41.58 0.24 -27.75
N ARG A 9 42.41 0.01 -28.77
CA ARG A 9 42.01 0.07 -30.18
C ARG A 9 42.36 -1.28 -30.79
N ASN A 10 41.53 -2.30 -30.53
CA ASN A 10 41.43 -3.51 -31.34
C ASN A 10 40.34 -4.42 -30.77
N GLN A 11 39.10 -4.25 -31.24
CA GLN A 11 38.13 -5.34 -31.40
C GLN A 11 37.11 -4.91 -32.46
N LYS A 12 36.98 -5.73 -33.52
CA LYS A 12 36.05 -5.53 -34.64
C LYS A 12 34.62 -5.82 -34.15
N ALA A 13 33.75 -4.81 -34.11
CA ALA A 13 32.33 -4.99 -33.85
C ALA A 13 31.54 -5.34 -35.12
N HIS A 14 30.56 -6.25 -34.97
CA HIS A 14 29.69 -6.79 -36.01
C HIS A 14 28.83 -5.72 -36.73
N PRO A 15 28.46 -5.92 -38.01
CA PRO A 15 27.73 -4.94 -38.81
C PRO A 15 26.32 -4.60 -38.30
N GLY A 16 25.74 -5.42 -37.41
CA GLY A 16 24.45 -5.13 -36.76
C GLY A 16 24.46 -3.96 -35.76
N LEU A 17 25.63 -3.58 -35.21
CA LEU A 17 25.72 -2.44 -34.28
C LEU A 17 25.72 -1.07 -34.99
N ARG A 18 26.04 -1.00 -36.29
CA ARG A 18 26.12 0.27 -37.03
C ARG A 18 24.75 0.85 -37.40
N THR A 19 23.75 0.01 -37.68
CA THR A 19 22.39 0.43 -38.04
C THR A 19 21.61 0.97 -36.83
N SER A 20 21.78 0.34 -35.66
CA SER A 20 21.22 0.81 -34.39
C SER A 20 21.85 2.14 -33.95
N GLN A 21 23.17 2.29 -34.15
CA GLN A 21 23.86 3.56 -33.92
C GLN A 21 23.35 4.66 -34.85
N GLN A 22 23.10 4.41 -36.14
CA GLN A 22 22.58 5.43 -37.06
C GLN A 22 21.16 5.90 -36.72
N PHE A 23 20.30 5.01 -36.22
CA PHE A 23 18.96 5.36 -35.74
C PHE A 23 19.03 6.20 -34.46
N LEU A 24 19.93 5.84 -33.52
CA LEU A 24 20.23 6.62 -32.31
C LEU A 24 20.85 7.99 -32.62
N PHE A 25 21.71 8.09 -33.64
CA PHE A 25 22.27 9.36 -34.13
C PHE A 25 21.20 10.27 -34.79
N GLY A 26 20.20 9.68 -35.45
CA GLY A 26 19.05 10.41 -35.99
C GLY A 26 18.15 11.00 -34.89
N LEU A 27 17.91 10.23 -33.83
CA LEU A 27 17.19 10.69 -32.62
C LEU A 27 17.98 11.76 -31.86
N GLN A 28 19.32 11.65 -31.81
CA GLN A 28 20.24 12.66 -31.25
C GLN A 28 20.14 14.02 -31.95
N SER A 29 19.94 14.03 -33.27
CA SER A 29 19.80 15.27 -34.07
C SER A 29 18.47 15.98 -33.79
N LEU A 30 17.39 15.23 -33.53
CA LEU A 30 16.11 15.79 -33.09
C LEU A 30 16.20 16.38 -31.66
N TYR A 31 16.92 15.72 -30.76
CA TYR A 31 17.09 16.11 -29.36
C TYR A 31 17.74 17.51 -29.20
N CYS A 32 18.79 17.79 -29.98
CA CYS A 32 19.48 19.10 -29.95
C CYS A 32 18.71 20.25 -30.63
N LYS A 33 17.71 19.94 -31.46
CA LYS A 33 16.96 20.94 -32.23
C LYS A 33 15.74 21.47 -31.47
N LYS A 34 15.09 20.62 -30.66
CA LYS A 34 13.91 20.99 -29.85
C LYS A 34 14.29 21.75 -28.57
N SER A 35 15.45 21.46 -27.97
CA SER A 35 15.97 22.19 -26.79
C SER A 35 16.37 23.65 -27.06
N ARG A 36 16.37 24.12 -28.31
CA ARG A 36 16.61 25.52 -28.66
C ARG A 36 15.35 26.39 -28.65
N GLN A 37 14.15 25.82 -28.52
CA GLN A 37 12.89 26.56 -28.65
C GLN A 37 12.19 26.89 -27.32
N GLU A 38 12.65 26.36 -26.19
CA GLU A 38 12.12 26.71 -24.87
C GLU A 38 13.22 27.39 -24.04
N THR A 39 12.99 28.64 -23.67
CA THR A 39 13.91 29.51 -22.97
C THR A 39 14.09 29.10 -21.51
N PHE A 40 15.28 28.64 -21.13
CA PHE A 40 15.94 29.03 -19.87
C PHE A 40 17.46 28.81 -20.00
N SER A 41 18.22 29.83 -19.59
CA SER A 41 19.67 29.91 -19.68
C SER A 41 20.35 28.98 -18.66
N LEU A 42 21.15 28.01 -19.12
CA LEU A 42 22.31 27.45 -18.41
C LEU A 42 23.18 26.65 -19.41
N LYS A 43 24.27 27.27 -19.88
CA LYS A 43 25.32 26.62 -20.66
C LYS A 43 26.30 25.92 -19.70
N SER A 44 26.06 24.66 -19.32
CA SER A 44 27.14 23.82 -18.75
C SER A 44 26.90 22.31 -18.69
N ASP A 45 25.67 21.78 -18.72
CA ASP A 45 25.45 20.39 -18.25
C ASP A 45 24.97 19.38 -19.30
N CYS A 46 25.40 19.50 -20.55
CA CYS A 46 25.07 18.49 -21.56
C CYS A 46 26.06 17.31 -21.63
N LYS A 47 27.26 17.41 -21.06
CA LYS A 47 28.28 16.34 -21.18
C LYS A 47 28.20 15.18 -20.15
N PRO A 48 27.74 15.37 -18.89
CA PRO A 48 27.66 14.25 -17.94
C PRO A 48 26.35 13.45 -18.01
N LEU A 49 25.25 14.02 -18.53
CA LEU A 49 24.00 13.27 -18.75
C LEU A 49 24.10 12.29 -19.94
N ILE A 50 24.94 12.60 -20.94
CA ILE A 50 25.05 11.81 -22.18
C ILE A 50 25.84 10.50 -21.98
N SER A 51 26.81 10.45 -21.05
CA SER A 51 27.51 9.18 -20.74
C SER A 51 26.64 8.24 -19.90
N SER A 52 25.80 8.78 -19.04
CA SER A 52 24.89 8.00 -18.18
C SER A 52 23.75 7.37 -18.99
N PHE A 53 23.25 8.05 -20.02
CA PHE A 53 22.17 7.55 -20.89
C PHE A 53 22.59 6.42 -21.84
N GLN A 54 23.82 6.45 -22.37
CA GLN A 54 24.33 5.36 -23.21
C GLN A 54 24.66 4.10 -22.40
N VAL A 55 25.05 4.25 -21.13
CA VAL A 55 25.37 3.14 -20.23
C VAL A 55 24.09 2.46 -19.74
N VAL A 56 23.08 3.20 -19.30
CA VAL A 56 21.86 2.60 -18.73
C VAL A 56 21.01 1.87 -19.78
N HIS A 57 20.88 2.39 -21.00
CA HIS A 57 20.06 1.74 -22.03
C HIS A 57 20.77 0.57 -22.72
N PHE A 58 22.10 0.63 -22.83
CA PHE A 58 22.91 -0.51 -23.28
C PHE A 58 22.95 -1.58 -22.18
N GLU A 59 23.04 -1.21 -20.89
CA GLU A 59 22.99 -2.17 -19.77
C GLU A 59 21.61 -2.75 -19.50
N PHE A 60 20.50 -2.04 -19.75
CA PHE A 60 19.15 -2.59 -19.60
C PHE A 60 18.85 -3.63 -20.70
N MET A 61 19.25 -3.34 -21.94
CA MET A 61 19.17 -4.29 -23.07
C MET A 61 20.19 -5.42 -22.94
N VAL A 62 21.40 -5.13 -22.48
CA VAL A 62 22.43 -6.14 -22.20
C VAL A 62 22.03 -6.97 -20.99
N ALA A 63 21.36 -6.47 -19.95
CA ALA A 63 20.88 -7.27 -18.81
C ALA A 63 19.77 -8.25 -19.21
N LEU A 64 18.86 -7.85 -20.11
CA LEU A 64 17.89 -8.75 -20.75
C LEU A 64 18.58 -9.85 -21.59
N ILE A 65 19.72 -9.54 -22.21
CA ILE A 65 20.55 -10.51 -22.97
C ILE A 65 21.54 -11.28 -22.06
N SER A 66 21.92 -10.75 -20.90
CA SER A 66 22.94 -11.29 -19.98
C SER A 66 22.35 -12.19 -18.90
N SER A 67 21.04 -12.24 -18.78
CA SER A 67 20.30 -13.26 -18.01
C SER A 67 20.48 -14.70 -18.57
N PHE A 68 21.31 -14.87 -19.61
CA PHE A 68 21.54 -16.11 -20.36
C PHE A 68 22.89 -16.81 -20.06
N GLN A 69 23.55 -16.57 -18.93
CA GLN A 69 24.75 -17.34 -18.55
C GLN A 69 24.65 -17.91 -17.14
N VAL A 70 24.22 -19.17 -17.02
CA VAL A 70 25.02 -20.32 -16.51
C VAL A 70 24.28 -21.60 -16.93
N ALA A 71 24.75 -22.24 -17.99
CA ALA A 71 24.64 -23.67 -18.17
C ALA A 71 26.04 -24.15 -18.54
N HIS A 72 26.73 -24.76 -17.58
CA HIS A 72 28.01 -25.43 -17.83
C HIS A 72 27.79 -26.55 -18.86
N PHE A 73 28.19 -26.32 -20.11
CA PHE A 73 28.34 -27.39 -21.08
C PHE A 73 29.69 -28.06 -20.86
N ASN A 74 29.64 -29.30 -20.37
CA ASN A 74 30.77 -30.22 -20.40
C ASN A 74 30.65 -31.03 -21.70
N SER A 75 31.52 -30.80 -22.68
CA SER A 75 31.62 -31.66 -23.86
C SER A 75 32.99 -31.55 -24.53
N ASN A 76 33.74 -32.65 -24.49
CA ASN A 76 34.85 -32.93 -25.41
C ASN A 76 34.31 -33.42 -26.78
N PRO A 77 35.09 -33.30 -27.88
CA PRO A 77 34.57 -33.19 -29.24
C PRO A 77 34.62 -34.51 -30.04
N PRO A 78 34.11 -34.49 -31.29
CA PRO A 78 34.96 -34.98 -32.37
C PRO A 78 34.98 -34.08 -33.63
N GLN A 79 36.12 -34.20 -34.31
CA GLN A 79 36.52 -33.56 -35.58
C GLN A 79 35.70 -34.09 -36.79
N GLN A 80 35.48 -33.25 -37.81
CA GLN A 80 36.15 -33.36 -39.14
C GLN A 80 35.54 -32.44 -40.22
N ASN A 81 36.42 -31.61 -40.81
CA ASN A 81 36.58 -31.17 -42.20
C ASN A 81 35.40 -31.18 -43.20
N LEU A 82 35.17 -30.05 -43.89
CA LEU A 82 35.54 -29.89 -45.32
C LEU A 82 35.41 -28.43 -45.85
N ARG A 83 36.12 -28.19 -46.96
CA ARG A 83 36.64 -26.93 -47.52
C ARG A 83 35.75 -26.26 -48.60
N ARG A 84 35.96 -24.93 -48.70
CA ARG A 84 36.14 -24.04 -49.90
C ARG A 84 34.95 -23.58 -50.78
N ASN A 85 34.82 -22.24 -50.79
CA ASN A 85 34.73 -21.27 -51.91
C ASN A 85 33.70 -21.45 -53.04
N LEU A 86 32.89 -20.41 -53.29
CA LEU A 86 32.92 -19.63 -54.55
C LEU A 86 32.09 -18.34 -54.46
N LEU A 87 32.45 -17.42 -55.36
CA LEU A 87 32.17 -15.99 -55.43
C LEU A 87 30.85 -15.65 -56.16
N GLN A 88 30.47 -14.37 -56.01
CA GLN A 88 29.85 -13.44 -56.97
C GLN A 88 28.38 -12.98 -56.81
N HIS A 89 28.28 -11.64 -56.81
CA HIS A 89 27.22 -10.66 -57.12
C HIS A 89 25.77 -11.15 -57.31
N HIS A 90 24.74 -10.50 -56.77
CA HIS A 90 24.40 -9.09 -56.94
C HIS A 90 23.26 -8.68 -55.96
N ARG A 91 23.21 -7.37 -55.65
CA ARG A 91 22.12 -6.55 -55.08
C ARG A 91 20.83 -7.26 -54.63
N ARG A 92 20.50 -7.11 -53.35
CA ARG A 92 19.14 -6.73 -52.90
C ARG A 92 19.18 -6.16 -51.49
N THR A 93 18.67 -4.94 -51.36
CA THR A 93 18.21 -4.32 -50.12
C THR A 93 17.36 -5.30 -49.31
N SER A 94 17.73 -5.59 -48.06
CA SER A 94 16.81 -6.18 -47.09
C SER A 94 16.77 -5.29 -45.85
N LEU A 95 15.69 -4.51 -45.75
CA LEU A 95 15.14 -4.14 -44.46
C LEU A 95 14.69 -5.45 -43.80
N ILE A 96 15.21 -5.76 -42.61
CA ILE A 96 14.58 -6.76 -41.75
C ILE A 96 13.42 -6.03 -41.07
N ARG A 97 12.23 -6.21 -41.66
CA ARG A 97 10.93 -5.71 -41.17
C ARG A 97 10.08 -6.94 -40.89
N CYS A 98 9.55 -7.07 -39.67
CA CYS A 98 8.64 -8.15 -39.30
C CYS A 98 7.37 -8.05 -40.17
N GLY A 99 7.02 -9.14 -40.87
CA GLY A 99 5.95 -9.15 -41.88
C GLY A 99 4.67 -9.80 -41.38
N ILE A 100 3.56 -9.07 -41.53
CA ILE A 100 2.19 -9.62 -41.55
C ILE A 100 2.10 -10.52 -42.79
N ALA A 101 1.47 -11.69 -42.69
CA ALA A 101 1.44 -12.67 -43.79
C ALA A 101 0.35 -12.37 -44.84
N GLU A 102 -0.35 -11.24 -44.74
CA GLU A 102 -1.15 -10.67 -45.82
C GLU A 102 -0.35 -9.58 -46.55
N ALA A 103 -0.29 -9.69 -47.88
CA ALA A 103 0.57 -8.88 -48.75
C ALA A 103 0.31 -7.36 -48.68
N SER A 104 -0.82 -6.93 -48.11
CA SER A 104 -1.27 -5.54 -48.02
C SER A 104 -0.79 -4.81 -46.76
N GLY A 105 -0.35 -5.52 -45.72
CA GLY A 105 -0.04 -4.93 -44.41
C GLY A 105 -1.26 -4.34 -43.67
N GLN A 106 -2.48 -4.58 -44.18
CA GLN A 106 -3.74 -4.20 -43.54
C GLN A 106 -4.28 -5.35 -42.69
N PRO A 107 -5.02 -5.08 -41.61
CA PRO A 107 -5.69 -6.14 -40.84
C PRO A 107 -6.70 -6.91 -41.69
N ALA A 108 -6.84 -8.22 -41.45
CA ALA A 108 -7.86 -9.02 -42.12
C ALA A 108 -9.28 -8.54 -41.76
N PRO A 109 -10.30 -8.69 -42.63
CA PRO A 109 -11.68 -8.33 -42.32
C PRO A 109 -12.22 -9.00 -41.05
N VAL A 110 -13.24 -8.38 -40.43
CA VAL A 110 -13.90 -8.91 -39.23
C VAL A 110 -14.42 -10.33 -39.50
N GLY A 111 -14.12 -11.27 -38.59
CA GLY A 111 -14.45 -12.69 -38.73
C GLY A 111 -13.36 -13.57 -39.38
N GLN A 112 -12.29 -12.98 -39.93
CA GLN A 112 -11.11 -13.71 -40.40
C GLN A 112 -9.90 -13.45 -39.50
N LYS A 113 -9.11 -14.49 -39.20
CA LYS A 113 -7.87 -14.36 -38.42
C LYS A 113 -6.74 -13.80 -39.26
N THR A 114 -6.07 -12.78 -38.75
CA THR A 114 -4.87 -12.20 -39.35
C THR A 114 -3.73 -13.21 -39.29
N LYS A 115 -3.09 -13.51 -40.42
CA LYS A 115 -1.92 -14.40 -40.45
C LYS A 115 -0.64 -13.59 -40.16
N TYR A 116 0.19 -14.08 -39.25
CA TYR A 116 1.47 -13.47 -38.87
C TYR A 116 2.63 -14.41 -39.21
N ASN A 117 3.75 -13.85 -39.66
CA ASN A 117 4.99 -14.61 -39.90
C ASN A 117 6.03 -14.28 -38.82
N ASP A 118 5.95 -14.98 -37.69
CA ASP A 118 6.83 -14.76 -36.53
C ASP A 118 8.26 -15.23 -36.80
N GLY A 119 9.23 -14.33 -36.59
CA GLY A 119 10.65 -14.63 -36.67
C GLY A 119 11.15 -15.44 -35.47
N LEU A 120 12.45 -15.73 -35.47
CA LEU A 120 13.10 -16.56 -34.45
C LEU A 120 13.14 -15.85 -33.08
N PHE A 121 13.25 -14.52 -33.08
CA PHE A 121 13.28 -13.71 -31.87
C PHE A 121 11.90 -13.64 -31.20
N GLU A 122 10.84 -13.46 -31.98
CA GLU A 122 9.46 -13.43 -31.51
C GLU A 122 9.06 -14.79 -30.93
N LYS A 123 9.43 -15.89 -31.60
CA LYS A 123 9.21 -17.26 -31.09
C LYS A 123 9.92 -17.52 -29.77
N LEU A 124 11.14 -16.99 -29.60
CA LEU A 124 11.87 -17.06 -28.34
C LEU A 124 11.13 -16.33 -27.20
N PHE A 125 10.69 -15.09 -27.42
CA PHE A 125 9.95 -14.33 -26.40
C PHE A 125 8.61 -14.99 -26.03
N MET A 126 7.85 -15.47 -27.02
CA MET A 126 6.62 -16.22 -26.77
C MET A 126 6.88 -17.48 -25.94
N THR A 127 7.97 -18.19 -26.21
CA THR A 127 8.36 -19.39 -25.45
C THR A 127 8.69 -19.06 -24.00
N LEU A 128 9.47 -18.00 -23.76
CA LEU A 128 9.83 -17.56 -22.41
C LEU A 128 8.59 -17.18 -21.60
N PHE A 129 7.72 -16.37 -22.21
CA PHE A 129 6.50 -15.92 -21.56
C PHE A 129 5.56 -17.10 -21.28
N ALA A 130 5.33 -17.98 -22.25
CA ALA A 130 4.48 -19.16 -22.08
C ALA A 130 5.00 -20.09 -20.96
N ARG A 131 6.32 -20.34 -20.89
CA ARG A 131 6.90 -21.18 -19.82
C ARG A 131 6.79 -20.54 -18.44
N LYS A 132 6.94 -19.22 -18.34
CA LYS A 132 6.70 -18.50 -17.08
C LYS A 132 5.22 -18.60 -16.70
N MET A 133 4.30 -18.33 -17.62
CA MET A 133 2.86 -18.49 -17.41
C MET A 133 2.48 -19.91 -16.98
N GLU A 134 3.06 -20.95 -17.57
CA GLU A 134 2.81 -22.34 -17.17
C GLU A 134 3.36 -22.66 -15.78
N LYS A 135 4.52 -22.11 -15.40
CA LYS A 135 5.10 -22.25 -14.06
C LYS A 135 4.19 -21.66 -12.97
N PHE A 136 3.52 -20.53 -13.25
CA PHE A 136 2.56 -19.92 -12.32
C PHE A 136 1.11 -20.42 -12.51
N GLY A 137 0.84 -21.12 -13.61
CA GLY A 137 -0.49 -21.51 -14.09
C GLY A 137 -0.97 -22.91 -13.70
N ALA A 138 -0.09 -23.87 -13.37
CA ALA A 138 -0.50 -25.23 -13.05
C ALA A 138 -1.06 -25.39 -11.61
N PRO A 139 -2.23 -26.01 -11.40
CA PRO A 139 -2.67 -26.41 -10.06
C PRO A 139 -1.84 -27.57 -9.52
N ALA A 140 -1.61 -27.62 -8.21
CA ALA A 140 -0.78 -28.61 -7.52
C ALA A 140 -1.30 -30.08 -7.57
N LYS A 141 -2.28 -30.40 -8.42
CA LYS A 141 -2.84 -31.75 -8.59
C LYS A 141 -3.23 -32.03 -10.05
N ALA A 142 -2.25 -32.23 -10.91
CA ALA A 142 -2.44 -32.92 -12.19
C ALA A 142 -1.15 -33.66 -12.57
N GLY A 143 -0.97 -34.86 -12.00
CA GLY A 143 0.02 -35.82 -12.47
C GLY A 143 -0.43 -36.40 -13.81
N GLY A 144 -0.03 -35.76 -14.90
CA GLY A 144 -0.23 -36.26 -16.26
C GLY A 144 1.03 -36.01 -17.07
N ALA A 145 1.71 -37.09 -17.45
CA ALA A 145 2.92 -37.05 -18.27
C ALA A 145 2.61 -36.50 -19.68
N GLY A 146 2.78 -35.19 -19.86
CA GLY A 146 2.86 -34.56 -21.17
C GLY A 146 4.32 -34.44 -21.60
N LYS A 147 4.67 -34.93 -22.79
CA LYS A 147 6.01 -34.79 -23.38
C LYS A 147 6.46 -33.32 -23.33
N GLU A 148 7.67 -33.06 -22.84
CA GLU A 148 8.31 -31.73 -22.94
C GLU A 148 8.32 -31.27 -24.40
N LYS A 149 7.57 -30.21 -24.72
CA LYS A 149 7.66 -29.54 -26.03
C LYS A 149 9.02 -28.90 -26.18
N GLY A 150 9.67 -29.09 -27.33
CA GLY A 150 10.96 -28.48 -27.63
C GLY A 150 10.87 -26.96 -27.73
N TRP A 151 12.01 -26.27 -27.57
CA TRP A 151 12.09 -24.80 -27.55
C TRP A 151 11.64 -24.12 -28.86
N LEU A 152 11.49 -24.88 -29.95
CA LEU A 152 11.02 -24.38 -31.26
C LEU A 152 9.54 -24.69 -31.56
N ASP A 153 8.83 -25.38 -30.66
CA ASP A 153 7.45 -25.85 -30.90
C ASP A 153 6.36 -24.88 -30.36
N TYR A 154 6.75 -23.78 -29.73
CA TYR A 154 5.83 -22.77 -29.20
C TYR A 154 5.47 -21.74 -30.27
N ASN A 155 4.17 -21.64 -30.57
CA ASN A 155 3.57 -20.63 -31.44
C ASN A 155 2.62 -19.72 -30.64
N TYR A 156 2.10 -18.66 -31.26
CA TYR A 156 1.21 -17.70 -30.59
C TYR A 156 -0.05 -18.36 -30.02
N GLU A 157 -0.57 -19.41 -30.66
CA GLU A 157 -1.70 -20.18 -30.13
C GLU A 157 -1.33 -20.91 -28.83
N SER A 158 -0.12 -21.46 -28.72
CA SER A 158 0.38 -22.06 -27.49
C SER A 158 0.50 -21.04 -26.35
N PHE A 159 0.87 -19.79 -26.66
CA PHE A 159 0.88 -18.68 -25.69
C PHE A 159 -0.53 -18.36 -25.19
N VAL A 160 -1.53 -18.29 -26.08
CA VAL A 160 -2.93 -18.09 -25.70
C VAL A 160 -3.47 -19.27 -24.89
N ASP A 161 -3.09 -20.50 -25.22
CA ASP A 161 -3.48 -21.69 -24.45
C ASP A 161 -2.87 -21.72 -23.05
N ALA A 162 -1.63 -21.26 -22.88
CA ALA A 162 -1.05 -21.06 -21.55
C ALA A 162 -1.88 -20.06 -20.73
N SER A 163 -2.32 -18.94 -21.33
CA SER A 163 -3.23 -18.00 -20.67
C SER A 163 -4.59 -18.62 -20.31
N LYS A 164 -5.16 -19.49 -21.15
CA LYS A 164 -6.39 -20.24 -20.82
C LYS A 164 -6.21 -21.14 -19.60
N LYS A 165 -5.07 -21.84 -19.49
CA LYS A 165 -4.75 -22.68 -18.32
C LYS A 165 -4.63 -21.84 -17.04
N VAL A 166 -4.08 -20.62 -17.13
CA VAL A 166 -4.05 -19.70 -15.98
C VAL A 166 -5.46 -19.34 -15.51
N MET A 167 -6.40 -19.14 -16.43
CA MET A 167 -7.80 -18.84 -16.06
C MET A 167 -8.55 -20.00 -15.40
N GLN A 168 -8.18 -21.25 -15.68
CA GLN A 168 -8.88 -22.41 -15.12
C GLN A 168 -8.70 -22.48 -13.60
N GLY A 169 -9.82 -22.55 -12.88
CA GLY A 169 -9.83 -22.67 -11.42
C GLY A 169 -9.39 -21.41 -10.66
N ARG A 170 -9.27 -20.26 -11.33
CA ARG A 170 -8.88 -18.97 -10.72
C ARG A 170 -9.97 -17.92 -10.92
N ASN A 171 -10.23 -17.12 -9.88
CA ASN A 171 -11.08 -15.94 -10.00
C ASN A 171 -10.35 -14.78 -10.72
N ARG A 172 -11.06 -13.68 -11.03
CA ARG A 172 -10.49 -12.56 -11.80
C ARG A 172 -9.21 -11.97 -11.19
N ILE A 173 -9.17 -11.84 -9.85
CA ILE A 173 -8.05 -11.21 -9.14
C ILE A 173 -6.83 -12.13 -9.17
N GLN A 174 -7.05 -13.42 -8.92
CA GLN A 174 -6.00 -14.43 -9.01
C GLN A 174 -5.41 -14.53 -10.44
N GLN A 175 -6.24 -14.39 -11.47
CA GLN A 175 -5.77 -14.34 -12.87
C GLN A 175 -4.85 -13.15 -13.11
N GLN A 176 -5.28 -11.95 -12.69
CA GLN A 176 -4.52 -10.71 -12.87
C GLN A 176 -3.19 -10.74 -12.12
N GLN A 177 -3.19 -11.24 -10.88
CA GLN A 177 -1.98 -11.36 -10.05
C GLN A 177 -0.93 -12.29 -10.68
N VAL A 178 -1.36 -13.41 -11.26
CA VAL A 178 -0.44 -14.33 -11.96
C VAL A 178 0.24 -13.63 -13.13
N VAL A 179 -0.51 -12.86 -13.93
CA VAL A 179 0.07 -12.13 -15.06
C VAL A 179 1.03 -11.05 -14.59
N ARG A 180 0.68 -10.31 -13.54
CA ARG A 180 1.57 -9.30 -12.93
C ARG A 180 2.88 -9.92 -12.47
N GLN A 181 2.83 -11.06 -11.77
CA GLN A 181 4.03 -11.79 -11.35
C GLN A 181 4.87 -12.25 -12.54
N VAL A 182 4.24 -12.68 -13.63
CA VAL A 182 4.95 -13.07 -14.85
C VAL A 182 5.69 -11.87 -15.44
N LEU A 183 5.02 -10.72 -15.59
CA LEU A 183 5.61 -9.47 -16.10
C LEU A 183 6.81 -9.02 -15.25
N LEU A 184 6.66 -9.01 -13.92
CA LEU A 184 7.76 -8.67 -13.01
C LEU A 184 8.92 -9.67 -13.10
N SER A 185 8.63 -10.96 -13.25
CA SER A 185 9.66 -12.00 -13.36
C SER A 185 10.48 -11.96 -14.66
N MET A 186 10.09 -11.11 -15.62
CA MET A 186 10.81 -10.87 -16.86
C MET A 186 11.79 -9.70 -16.76
N LEU A 187 11.74 -8.94 -15.67
CA LEU A 187 12.63 -7.82 -15.42
C LEU A 187 13.78 -8.21 -14.47
N PRO A 188 14.95 -7.59 -14.61
CA PRO A 188 15.98 -7.62 -13.59
C PRO A 188 15.47 -7.01 -12.26
N PRO A 189 15.89 -7.51 -11.09
CA PRO A 189 15.56 -6.90 -9.81
C PRO A 189 15.94 -5.41 -9.78
N GLY A 190 15.01 -4.57 -9.34
CA GLY A 190 15.19 -3.11 -9.26
C GLY A 190 14.98 -2.32 -10.56
N ALA A 191 14.69 -3.00 -11.67
CA ALA A 191 14.39 -2.34 -12.93
C ALA A 191 13.15 -1.41 -12.88
N PRO A 192 12.02 -1.77 -12.23
CA PRO A 192 10.87 -0.87 -12.09
C PRO A 192 11.21 0.42 -11.34
N GLU A 193 11.95 0.33 -10.24
CA GLU A 193 12.35 1.50 -9.44
C GLU A 193 13.31 2.43 -10.20
N GLN A 194 14.26 1.84 -10.95
CA GLN A 194 15.14 2.62 -11.83
C GLN A 194 14.37 3.29 -12.96
N PHE A 195 13.38 2.60 -13.53
CA PHE A 195 12.53 3.16 -14.57
C PHE A 195 11.74 4.37 -14.06
N ARG A 196 11.09 4.26 -12.90
CA ARG A 196 10.38 5.38 -12.25
C ARG A 196 11.27 6.60 -12.05
N LYS A 197 12.52 6.38 -11.64
CA LYS A 197 13.50 7.46 -11.40
C LYS A 197 13.97 8.14 -12.69
N LEU A 198 14.10 7.37 -13.77
CA LEU A 198 14.64 7.85 -15.05
C LEU A 198 13.55 8.43 -15.97
N PHE A 199 12.31 7.99 -15.81
CA PHE A 199 11.16 8.37 -16.64
C PHE A 199 9.99 8.84 -15.78
N PRO A 200 10.08 10.02 -15.13
CA PRO A 200 8.93 10.60 -14.46
C PRO A 200 7.78 10.82 -15.46
N PRO A 201 6.51 10.75 -15.02
CA PRO A 201 5.32 10.89 -15.86
C PRO A 201 5.22 12.32 -16.40
N THR A 202 5.95 12.55 -17.48
CA THR A 202 6.04 13.79 -18.22
C THR A 202 5.52 13.51 -19.62
N ARG A 203 4.96 14.53 -20.27
CA ARG A 203 4.54 14.45 -21.67
C ARG A 203 5.60 13.81 -22.58
N TRP A 204 6.88 14.12 -22.36
CA TRP A 204 7.96 13.52 -23.12
C TRP A 204 8.08 12.01 -22.89
N ALA A 205 8.03 11.54 -21.63
CA ALA A 205 8.08 10.13 -21.30
C ALA A 205 6.87 9.38 -21.88
N GLU A 206 5.69 9.99 -21.85
CA GLU A 206 4.44 9.43 -22.38
C GLU A 206 4.49 9.30 -23.91
N GLU A 207 4.87 10.36 -24.63
CA GLU A 207 5.06 10.35 -26.09
C GLU A 207 6.19 9.38 -26.51
N PHE A 208 7.26 9.28 -25.71
CA PHE A 208 8.36 8.36 -25.96
C PHE A 208 7.95 6.89 -25.82
N ASN A 209 7.21 6.55 -24.75
CA ASN A 209 6.71 5.19 -24.54
C ASN A 209 5.69 4.79 -25.62
N ALA A 210 4.81 5.70 -26.04
CA ALA A 210 3.92 5.46 -27.18
C ALA A 210 4.69 5.17 -28.47
N ALA A 211 5.74 5.96 -28.77
CA ALA A 211 6.58 5.79 -29.95
C ALA A 211 7.39 4.48 -29.94
N LEU A 212 7.84 4.02 -28.76
CA LEU A 212 8.51 2.73 -28.61
C LEU A 212 7.54 1.54 -28.70
N THR A 213 6.30 1.71 -28.23
CA THR A 213 5.34 0.59 -28.16
C THR A 213 5.06 0.00 -29.55
N VAL A 214 4.95 0.84 -30.57
CA VAL A 214 4.65 0.43 -31.95
C VAL A 214 5.70 -0.54 -32.52
N PRO A 215 7.00 -0.20 -32.65
CA PRO A 215 7.98 -1.11 -33.25
C PRO A 215 8.34 -2.32 -32.37
N PHE A 216 8.20 -2.22 -31.04
CA PHE A 216 8.65 -3.29 -30.12
C PHE A 216 7.57 -4.31 -29.77
N PHE A 217 6.29 -3.92 -29.74
CA PHE A 217 5.21 -4.81 -29.32
C PHE A 217 4.24 -5.19 -30.46
N GLN A 218 4.45 -4.68 -31.68
CA GLN A 218 3.61 -5.03 -32.83
C GLN A 218 3.53 -6.55 -33.10
N TRP A 219 4.56 -7.34 -32.79
CA TRP A 219 4.51 -8.80 -32.92
C TRP A 219 3.54 -9.44 -31.89
N LEU A 220 3.41 -8.83 -30.71
CA LEU A 220 2.58 -9.33 -29.61
C LEU A 220 1.12 -8.92 -29.77
N VAL A 221 0.88 -7.64 -30.08
CA VAL A 221 -0.47 -7.07 -30.10
C VAL A 221 -1.02 -6.84 -31.51
N GLY A 222 -0.21 -6.89 -32.56
CA GLY A 222 -0.65 -6.67 -33.94
C GLY A 222 -0.31 -5.27 -34.47
N PRO A 223 -0.72 -4.95 -35.72
CA PRO A 223 -0.39 -3.68 -36.38
C PRO A 223 -0.89 -2.47 -35.57
N SER A 224 0.00 -1.54 -35.27
CA SER A 224 -0.28 -0.38 -34.41
C SER A 224 0.32 0.91 -34.96
N GLU A 225 -0.27 2.06 -34.60
CA GLU A 225 0.27 3.38 -34.92
C GLU A 225 0.11 4.37 -33.77
N VAL A 226 0.99 5.37 -33.70
CA VAL A 226 0.90 6.44 -32.70
C VAL A 226 -0.15 7.46 -33.13
N ILE A 227 -1.14 7.68 -32.28
CA ILE A 227 -2.23 8.64 -32.47
C ILE A 227 -2.10 9.82 -31.50
N GLU A 228 -2.82 10.90 -31.80
CA GLU A 228 -2.95 12.05 -30.91
C GLU A 228 -4.15 11.85 -29.98
N VAL A 229 -3.96 12.11 -28.70
CA VAL A 229 -4.94 11.94 -27.63
C VAL A 229 -4.89 13.15 -26.71
N GLU A 230 -5.98 13.40 -25.99
CA GLU A 230 -6.06 14.47 -25.01
C GLU A 230 -5.89 13.89 -23.60
N VAL A 231 -4.85 14.33 -22.89
CA VAL A 231 -4.55 13.91 -21.52
C VAL A 231 -4.53 15.18 -20.66
N ASN A 232 -5.40 15.24 -19.63
CA ASN A 232 -5.54 16.39 -18.74
C ASN A 232 -5.74 17.73 -19.47
N GLY A 233 -6.52 17.74 -20.56
CA GLY A 233 -6.78 18.93 -21.38
C GLY A 233 -5.67 19.31 -22.35
N VAL A 234 -4.60 18.50 -22.46
CA VAL A 234 -3.46 18.74 -23.35
C VAL A 234 -3.42 17.70 -24.46
N LYS A 235 -3.35 18.17 -25.72
CA LYS A 235 -3.16 17.30 -26.89
C LYS A 235 -1.70 16.87 -27.03
N GLN A 236 -1.49 15.56 -27.08
CA GLN A 236 -0.16 14.96 -27.16
C GLN A 236 -0.18 13.62 -27.90
N ARG A 237 0.98 13.23 -28.44
CA ARG A 237 1.12 11.98 -29.22
C ARG A 237 1.47 10.78 -28.34
N SER A 238 0.72 10.61 -27.26
CA SER A 238 0.92 9.54 -26.27
C SER A 238 -0.07 8.37 -26.42
N GLY A 239 -0.92 8.38 -27.45
CA GLY A 239 -1.84 7.30 -27.76
C GLY A 239 -1.25 6.31 -28.77
N VAL A 240 -1.57 5.03 -28.63
CA VAL A 240 -1.24 3.96 -29.56
C VAL A 240 -2.51 3.24 -29.95
N LEU A 241 -2.86 3.28 -31.24
CA LEU A 241 -3.99 2.54 -31.79
C LEU A 241 -3.50 1.22 -32.36
N ILE A 242 -3.89 0.11 -31.75
CA ILE A 242 -3.73 -1.23 -32.30
C ILE A 242 -4.94 -1.47 -33.20
N LYS A 243 -4.71 -1.53 -34.52
CA LYS A 243 -5.78 -1.61 -35.53
C LYS A 243 -6.57 -2.90 -35.44
N LYS A 244 -5.90 -3.99 -35.06
CA LYS A 244 -6.52 -5.27 -34.76
C LYS A 244 -5.64 -6.04 -33.78
N CYS A 245 -6.15 -6.24 -32.58
CA CYS A 245 -5.44 -6.82 -31.45
C CYS A 245 -5.31 -8.33 -31.64
N ARG A 246 -4.08 -8.80 -31.89
CA ARG A 246 -3.74 -10.21 -32.09
C ARG A 246 -4.14 -11.09 -30.90
N TYR A 247 -4.00 -10.58 -29.67
CA TYR A 247 -4.35 -11.34 -28.46
C TYR A 247 -5.86 -11.48 -28.32
N LEU A 248 -6.60 -10.40 -28.56
CA LEU A 248 -8.05 -10.41 -28.52
C LEU A 248 -8.63 -11.27 -29.65
N GLU A 249 -8.09 -11.17 -30.86
CA GLU A 249 -8.48 -11.98 -32.03
C GLU A 249 -8.26 -13.48 -31.80
N ASN A 250 -7.14 -13.87 -31.18
CA ASN A 250 -6.82 -15.28 -30.96
C ASN A 250 -7.43 -15.88 -29.69
N SER A 251 -7.65 -15.06 -28.65
CA SER A 251 -8.36 -15.50 -27.45
C SER A 251 -9.87 -15.56 -27.64
N GLY A 252 -10.43 -14.64 -28.45
CA GLY A 252 -11.86 -14.54 -28.70
C GLY A 252 -12.71 -14.37 -27.44
N CYS A 253 -12.09 -13.90 -26.34
CA CYS A 253 -12.68 -13.92 -25.00
C CYS A 253 -12.47 -12.58 -24.31
N VAL A 254 -13.59 -11.90 -24.00
CA VAL A 254 -13.62 -10.65 -23.22
C VAL A 254 -12.90 -10.82 -21.89
N GLY A 255 -13.19 -11.90 -21.16
CA GLY A 255 -12.55 -12.21 -19.89
C GLY A 255 -11.03 -12.41 -19.98
N MET A 256 -10.53 -13.00 -21.08
CA MET A 256 -9.08 -13.11 -21.33
C MET A 256 -8.47 -11.75 -21.62
N CYS A 257 -9.09 -10.95 -22.48
CA CYS A 257 -8.59 -9.62 -22.82
C CYS A 257 -8.51 -8.73 -21.56
N VAL A 258 -9.55 -8.74 -20.74
CA VAL A 258 -9.64 -7.91 -19.54
C VAL A 258 -8.67 -8.40 -18.45
N ASN A 259 -8.75 -9.67 -18.07
CA ASN A 259 -8.03 -10.16 -16.89
C ASN A 259 -6.59 -10.60 -17.16
N MET A 260 -6.23 -10.86 -18.42
CA MET A 260 -4.90 -11.35 -18.77
C MET A 260 -4.05 -10.32 -19.52
N CYS A 261 -4.65 -9.25 -20.03
CA CYS A 261 -3.94 -8.24 -20.81
C CYS A 261 -4.21 -6.83 -20.27
N LYS A 262 -5.45 -6.33 -20.35
CA LYS A 262 -5.78 -4.94 -19.99
C LYS A 262 -5.41 -4.60 -18.54
N ILE A 263 -6.06 -5.21 -17.56
CA ILE A 263 -5.90 -4.82 -16.15
C ILE A 263 -4.45 -5.04 -15.67
N PRO A 264 -3.81 -6.20 -15.92
CA PRO A 264 -2.42 -6.39 -15.51
C PRO A 264 -1.43 -5.43 -16.18
N THR A 265 -1.66 -5.04 -17.44
CA THR A 265 -0.76 -4.12 -18.15
C THR A 265 -0.93 -2.69 -17.65
N GLN A 266 -2.18 -2.24 -17.41
CA GLN A 266 -2.45 -0.94 -16.80
C GLN A 266 -1.83 -0.84 -15.40
N ASP A 267 -2.00 -1.87 -14.58
CA ASP A 267 -1.41 -1.98 -13.24
C ASP A 267 0.12 -1.95 -13.32
N PHE A 268 0.72 -2.73 -14.21
CA PHE A 268 2.17 -2.76 -14.38
C PHE A 268 2.75 -1.40 -14.80
N PHE A 269 2.19 -0.72 -15.80
CA PHE A 269 2.73 0.58 -16.21
C PHE A 269 2.45 1.67 -15.16
N THR A 270 1.23 1.72 -14.64
CA THR A 270 0.81 2.78 -13.70
C THR A 270 1.47 2.60 -12.35
N ASN A 271 1.36 1.40 -11.77
CA ASN A 271 1.80 1.13 -10.40
C ASN A 271 3.25 0.66 -10.36
N GLU A 272 3.73 -0.21 -11.26
CA GLU A 272 5.14 -0.66 -11.24
C GLU A 272 6.10 0.36 -11.88
N PHE A 273 5.74 0.97 -13.01
CA PHE A 273 6.63 1.89 -13.73
C PHE A 273 6.36 3.37 -13.47
N GLY A 274 5.31 3.71 -12.71
CA GLY A 274 4.96 5.09 -12.39
C GLY A 274 4.55 5.93 -13.60
N LEU A 275 4.11 5.26 -14.69
CA LEU A 275 3.66 5.89 -15.92
C LEU A 275 2.19 5.50 -16.15
N PRO A 276 1.23 6.40 -15.88
CA PRO A 276 -0.18 6.11 -16.05
C PRO A 276 -0.49 5.56 -17.45
N LEU A 277 -1.25 4.47 -17.51
CA LEU A 277 -1.66 3.84 -18.76
C LEU A 277 -3.12 3.41 -18.70
N THR A 278 -3.90 3.84 -19.68
CA THR A 278 -5.26 3.35 -19.92
C THR A 278 -5.31 2.54 -21.21
N MET A 279 -6.03 1.43 -21.23
CA MET A 279 -6.22 0.59 -22.41
C MET A 279 -7.71 0.41 -22.72
N ASN A 280 -8.15 0.74 -23.94
CA ASN A 280 -9.55 0.66 -24.37
C ASN A 280 -9.68 -0.37 -25.51
N PRO A 281 -9.98 -1.65 -25.20
CA PRO A 281 -10.25 -2.65 -26.23
C PRO A 281 -11.63 -2.43 -26.84
N ASN A 282 -11.72 -2.53 -28.16
CA ASN A 282 -12.98 -2.59 -28.89
C ASN A 282 -13.24 -4.05 -29.31
N PHE A 283 -14.36 -4.59 -28.84
CA PHE A 283 -14.72 -5.99 -29.07
C PHE A 283 -15.48 -6.22 -30.38
N GLU A 284 -15.93 -5.16 -31.06
CA GLU A 284 -16.66 -5.24 -32.33
C GLU A 284 -15.70 -5.35 -33.52
N ASP A 285 -14.68 -4.48 -33.57
CA ASP A 285 -13.68 -4.47 -34.63
C ASP A 285 -12.34 -5.14 -34.23
N MET A 286 -12.25 -5.59 -32.97
CA MET A 286 -11.08 -6.20 -32.34
C MET A 286 -9.88 -5.25 -32.21
N SER A 287 -10.06 -3.94 -32.31
CA SER A 287 -8.99 -2.94 -32.08
C SER A 287 -8.73 -2.72 -30.59
N CYS A 288 -7.64 -2.03 -30.24
CA CYS A 288 -7.38 -1.61 -28.87
C CYS A 288 -6.57 -0.31 -28.86
N GLU A 289 -7.03 0.66 -28.07
CA GLU A 289 -6.28 1.89 -27.83
C GLU A 289 -5.47 1.77 -26.54
N MET A 290 -4.27 2.33 -26.51
CA MET A 290 -3.43 2.45 -25.32
C MET A 290 -3.04 3.92 -25.15
N ILE A 291 -3.30 4.52 -24.01
CA ILE A 291 -3.09 5.94 -23.74
C ILE A 291 -2.11 6.09 -22.58
N TYR A 292 -0.87 6.48 -22.89
CA TYR A 292 0.13 6.82 -21.89
C TYR A 292 -0.12 8.23 -21.35
N GLY A 293 -0.01 8.39 -20.03
CA GLY A 293 -0.32 9.61 -19.29
C GLY A 293 -1.75 9.68 -18.73
N GLN A 294 -2.64 8.78 -19.18
CA GLN A 294 -4.01 8.71 -18.67
C GLN A 294 -4.13 7.62 -17.60
N ALA A 295 -4.56 8.02 -16.41
CA ALA A 295 -4.84 7.08 -15.33
C ALA A 295 -6.02 6.16 -15.69
N PRO A 296 -5.90 4.84 -15.46
CA PRO A 296 -6.99 3.91 -15.75
C PRO A 296 -8.21 4.22 -14.88
N PRO A 297 -9.44 4.11 -15.42
CA PRO A 297 -10.65 4.26 -14.63
C PRO A 297 -10.80 3.10 -13.63
N ALA A 298 -11.60 3.30 -12.58
CA ALA A 298 -12.05 2.21 -11.73
C ALA A 298 -12.78 1.15 -12.58
N PHE A 299 -12.69 -0.13 -12.20
CA PHE A 299 -13.22 -1.22 -13.01
C PHE A 299 -14.72 -1.09 -13.26
N GLU A 300 -15.48 -0.58 -12.29
CA GLU A 300 -16.93 -0.37 -12.35
C GLU A 300 -17.33 0.71 -13.38
N ASP A 301 -16.48 1.71 -13.55
CA ASP A 301 -16.66 2.80 -14.50
C ASP A 301 -16.07 2.47 -15.87
N ASP A 302 -15.26 1.41 -15.95
CA ASP A 302 -14.65 0.95 -17.17
C ASP A 302 -15.71 0.35 -18.12
N PRO A 303 -15.83 0.84 -19.36
CA PRO A 303 -16.77 0.31 -20.34
C PRO A 303 -16.67 -1.22 -20.54
N VAL A 304 -15.51 -1.82 -20.28
CA VAL A 304 -15.31 -3.28 -20.42
C VAL A 304 -16.07 -4.09 -19.37
N ALA A 305 -16.43 -3.52 -18.21
CA ALA A 305 -17.20 -4.22 -17.18
C ALA A 305 -18.64 -4.50 -17.60
N LYS A 306 -19.16 -3.76 -18.59
CA LYS A 306 -20.51 -3.90 -19.14
C LYS A 306 -20.55 -4.80 -20.38
N GLN A 307 -19.40 -5.31 -20.84
CA GLN A 307 -19.30 -6.08 -22.08
C GLN A 307 -19.73 -7.54 -21.88
N PRO A 308 -20.72 -8.05 -22.65
CA PRO A 308 -21.19 -9.42 -22.51
C PRO A 308 -20.15 -10.44 -22.97
N CYS A 309 -20.14 -11.63 -22.36
CA CYS A 309 -19.30 -12.73 -22.83
C CYS A 309 -19.84 -13.29 -24.16
N PHE A 310 -19.01 -13.35 -25.21
CA PHE A 310 -19.37 -14.00 -26.47
C PHE A 310 -19.43 -15.53 -26.29
N ALA A 311 -20.63 -16.04 -25.96
CA ALA A 311 -20.87 -17.44 -25.63
C ALA A 311 -20.49 -18.44 -26.75
N ASN A 312 -20.46 -18.00 -28.01
CA ASN A 312 -20.17 -18.86 -29.17
C ASN A 312 -18.70 -18.86 -29.62
N ILE A 313 -17.83 -18.08 -28.98
CA ILE A 313 -16.41 -17.91 -29.36
C ILE A 313 -15.46 -18.40 -28.26
N CYS A 314 -15.94 -18.48 -27.01
CA CYS A 314 -15.14 -18.83 -25.85
C CYS A 314 -15.17 -20.34 -25.54
N GLY A 315 -14.07 -21.06 -25.81
CA GLY A 315 -13.95 -22.51 -25.62
C GLY A 315 -13.62 -23.00 -24.20
N THR A 316 -13.69 -22.17 -23.16
CA THR A 316 -13.22 -22.53 -21.79
C THR A 316 -14.27 -23.22 -20.90
N ARG A 317 -15.39 -23.70 -21.45
CA ARG A 317 -16.41 -24.39 -20.65
C ARG A 317 -16.01 -25.84 -20.35
N SER A 318 -15.60 -26.12 -19.12
CA SER A 318 -15.64 -27.46 -18.53
C SER A 318 -16.58 -27.43 -17.32
N ILE A 319 -17.79 -27.93 -17.55
CA ILE A 319 -18.74 -28.61 -16.64
C ILE A 319 -18.70 -28.15 -15.17
N LEU A 320 -19.61 -27.26 -14.82
CA LEU A 320 -20.20 -27.19 -13.48
C LEU A 320 -21.72 -27.39 -13.64
N PHE A 321 -22.25 -28.36 -12.90
CA PHE A 321 -23.64 -28.78 -12.90
C PHE A 321 -24.57 -27.58 -12.70
N CYS A 322 -25.48 -27.37 -13.65
CA CYS A 322 -26.62 -26.49 -13.52
C CYS A 322 -27.84 -27.38 -13.28
N SER A 323 -28.45 -27.33 -12.10
CA SER A 323 -29.84 -27.79 -11.93
C SER A 323 -30.78 -26.77 -12.58
N PRO A 324 -31.78 -27.21 -13.36
CA PRO A 324 -32.63 -26.32 -14.13
C PRO A 324 -33.83 -25.86 -13.29
N THR A 325 -33.69 -24.77 -12.54
CA THR A 325 -34.79 -23.85 -12.17
C THR A 325 -34.26 -22.75 -11.25
N GLN A 326 -33.85 -21.61 -11.82
CA GLN A 326 -34.27 -20.28 -11.38
C GLN A 326 -33.69 -19.23 -12.32
N PHE A 327 -34.60 -18.49 -12.94
CA PHE A 327 -34.34 -17.39 -13.84
C PHE A 327 -33.71 -16.21 -13.09
N CYS A 328 -32.79 -15.52 -13.77
CA CYS A 328 -32.34 -14.17 -13.44
C CYS A 328 -33.49 -13.18 -13.70
N GLU A 329 -33.78 -12.32 -12.73
CA GLU A 329 -34.50 -11.06 -12.99
C GLU A 329 -33.92 -9.93 -12.15
N SER A 330 -33.72 -8.81 -12.83
CA SER A 330 -33.26 -7.52 -12.32
C SER A 330 -34.38 -6.81 -11.56
N ALA A 331 -34.05 -6.18 -10.42
CA ALA A 331 -34.91 -5.18 -9.81
C ALA A 331 -34.10 -3.92 -9.45
N ARG A 332 -34.04 -3.00 -10.40
CA ARG A 332 -33.92 -1.55 -10.16
C ARG A 332 -35.20 -0.96 -10.73
N ASP A 333 -36.06 -0.46 -9.86
CA ASP A 333 -36.97 0.67 -10.05
C ASP A 333 -38.02 0.65 -8.94
N GLN A 334 -37.91 1.60 -8.01
CA GLN A 334 -39.00 2.39 -7.40
C GLN A 334 -38.50 3.13 -6.17
N ILE A 335 -37.92 4.32 -6.37
CA ILE A 335 -38.05 5.44 -5.43
C ILE A 335 -38.24 6.70 -6.28
N SER A 336 -39.50 7.05 -6.55
CA SER A 336 -39.88 8.38 -7.00
C SER A 336 -41.25 8.73 -6.42
N SER A 337 -41.34 9.96 -5.91
CA SER A 337 -42.54 10.68 -5.43
C SER A 337 -42.79 10.68 -3.91
N CYS A 338 -42.10 11.59 -3.22
CA CYS A 338 -42.75 12.40 -2.17
C CYS A 338 -42.81 13.83 -2.70
N ASN A 339 -43.90 14.17 -3.39
CA ASN A 339 -44.33 15.55 -3.61
C ASN A 339 -45.79 15.52 -4.08
N SER A 340 -46.70 15.75 -3.14
CA SER A 340 -48.00 16.35 -3.47
C SER A 340 -48.55 17.04 -2.24
N THR A 341 -48.51 18.36 -2.28
CA THR A 341 -49.44 19.25 -1.59
C THR A 341 -50.86 18.99 -2.09
N THR A 342 -51.83 18.86 -1.19
CA THR A 342 -53.19 19.39 -1.38
C THR A 342 -53.97 19.36 -0.07
N THR A 343 -54.68 20.46 0.13
CA THR A 343 -55.64 20.79 1.18
C THR A 343 -56.93 19.98 1.01
N ASP A 344 -57.53 19.53 2.11
CA ASP A 344 -58.90 19.90 2.53
C ASP A 344 -59.42 18.99 3.66
N ALA A 345 -60.27 19.59 4.49
CA ALA A 345 -60.79 19.08 5.75
C ALA A 345 -61.94 18.06 5.59
N GLU A 346 -62.04 17.08 6.48
CA GLU A 346 -63.16 16.89 7.43
C GLU A 346 -63.04 15.58 8.24
N SER A 347 -63.65 15.63 9.41
CA SER A 347 -63.60 14.74 10.58
C SER A 347 -64.03 13.27 10.38
N LEU A 348 -63.41 12.34 11.13
CA LEU A 348 -64.06 11.57 12.21
C LEU A 348 -63.07 10.65 12.95
N ASP A 349 -63.42 10.40 14.20
CA ASP A 349 -62.60 10.16 15.39
C ASP A 349 -62.33 8.66 15.72
N LYS A 350 -61.36 8.46 16.61
CA LYS A 350 -61.04 7.30 17.47
C LYS A 350 -60.15 6.18 16.95
N GLY A 351 -58.89 6.25 17.37
CA GLY A 351 -57.96 5.12 17.42
C GLY A 351 -56.53 5.56 17.78
N SER A 352 -56.34 6.07 19.00
CA SER A 352 -55.02 6.45 19.52
C SER A 352 -54.09 5.24 19.64
N HIS A 353 -53.18 5.08 18.68
CA HIS A 353 -51.90 4.40 18.89
C HIS A 353 -50.80 5.46 18.90
N PRO A 354 -49.99 5.58 19.96
CA PRO A 354 -48.85 6.48 19.94
C PRO A 354 -47.87 5.94 18.88
N CYS A 355 -47.36 6.84 18.04
CA CYS A 355 -46.15 6.56 17.28
C CYS A 355 -45.10 6.08 18.27
N ILE A 356 -44.76 4.80 18.21
CA ILE A 356 -43.56 4.28 18.84
C ILE A 356 -42.42 5.04 18.16
N ALA A 357 -41.85 6.01 18.88
CA ALA A 357 -40.50 6.44 18.60
C ALA A 357 -39.66 5.17 18.52
N ASP A 358 -38.98 4.94 17.41
CA ASP A 358 -37.96 3.90 17.30
C ASP A 358 -37.02 4.07 18.50
N LEU A 359 -37.22 3.23 19.53
CA LEU A 359 -36.22 2.97 20.54
C LEU A 359 -35.08 2.31 19.77
N GLN A 360 -34.12 3.13 19.34
CA GLN A 360 -32.89 2.67 18.73
C GLN A 360 -32.18 1.82 19.80
N LEU A 361 -32.38 0.51 19.74
CA LEU A 361 -31.67 -0.43 20.59
C LEU A 361 -30.19 -0.27 20.27
N ASP A 362 -29.37 0.13 21.24
CA ASP A 362 -27.93 0.18 21.06
C ASP A 362 -27.42 -1.19 20.59
N ALA A 363 -26.61 -1.21 19.54
CA ALA A 363 -26.07 -2.46 18.97
C ALA A 363 -25.20 -3.24 19.96
N PHE A 364 -24.56 -2.53 20.90
CA PHE A 364 -23.66 -3.06 21.92
C PHE A 364 -23.90 -2.37 23.25
N THR A 365 -23.73 -3.14 24.33
CA THR A 365 -23.87 -2.65 25.71
C THR A 365 -22.52 -2.16 26.26
N PRO A 366 -22.53 -1.40 27.39
CA PRO A 366 -21.30 -1.05 28.11
C PRO A 366 -20.41 -2.27 28.46
N GLN A 367 -21.02 -3.43 28.72
CA GLN A 367 -20.28 -4.66 29.01
C GLN A 367 -19.57 -5.23 27.78
N ASP A 368 -20.17 -5.07 26.60
CA ASP A 368 -19.54 -5.46 25.32
C ASP A 368 -18.33 -4.55 25.04
N TYR A 369 -18.45 -3.25 25.27
CA TYR A 369 -17.29 -2.34 25.16
C TYR A 369 -16.19 -2.64 26.19
N ALA A 370 -16.56 -3.05 27.41
CA ALA A 370 -15.58 -3.48 28.41
C ALA A 370 -14.83 -4.75 28.00
N ASP A 371 -15.50 -5.69 27.33
CA ASP A 371 -14.88 -6.88 26.72
C ASP A 371 -13.95 -6.49 25.54
N ALA A 372 -14.41 -5.59 24.66
CA ALA A 372 -13.58 -5.04 23.59
C ALA A 372 -12.34 -4.30 24.14
N LEU A 373 -12.48 -3.60 25.27
CA LEU A 373 -11.37 -2.92 25.95
C LEU A 373 -10.31 -3.92 26.44
N ASP A 374 -10.69 -4.98 27.17
CA ASP A 374 -9.73 -6.00 27.63
C ASP A 374 -8.99 -6.64 26.44
N LYS A 375 -9.73 -7.01 25.39
CA LYS A 375 -9.17 -7.62 24.18
C LYS A 375 -8.23 -6.67 23.44
N SER A 376 -8.62 -5.42 23.23
CA SER A 376 -7.79 -4.42 22.54
C SER A 376 -6.45 -4.17 23.23
N ILE A 377 -6.40 -4.26 24.56
CA ILE A 377 -5.16 -4.18 25.35
C ILE A 377 -4.37 -5.49 25.28
N LEU A 378 -5.05 -6.64 25.34
CA LEU A 378 -4.43 -7.97 25.25
C LEU A 378 -3.65 -8.16 23.93
N PHE A 379 -4.13 -7.59 22.82
CA PHE A 379 -3.45 -7.61 21.52
C PHE A 379 -1.97 -7.20 21.61
N PHE A 380 -1.64 -6.17 22.39
CA PHE A 380 -0.26 -5.71 22.54
C PHE A 380 0.66 -6.79 23.11
N GLU A 381 0.15 -7.70 23.94
CA GLU A 381 0.94 -8.85 24.41
C GLU A 381 1.34 -9.80 23.28
N GLY A 382 0.52 -9.86 22.22
CA GLY A 382 0.75 -10.64 21.00
C GLY A 382 1.82 -10.04 20.12
N GLN A 383 2.11 -8.73 20.28
CA GLN A 383 3.14 -7.99 19.54
C GLN A 383 4.48 -7.88 20.29
N ARG A 384 4.56 -8.25 21.58
CA ARG A 384 5.78 -8.04 22.39
C ARG A 384 7.01 -8.72 21.78
N SER A 385 8.09 -8.01 21.53
CA SER A 385 9.41 -8.60 21.25
C SER A 385 10.26 -8.66 22.52
N GLY A 386 11.25 -9.54 22.57
CA GLY A 386 12.18 -9.66 23.69
C GLY A 386 11.81 -10.77 24.67
N LYS A 387 12.32 -10.65 25.90
CA LYS A 387 12.03 -11.58 26.99
C LYS A 387 10.68 -11.27 27.62
N LEU A 388 9.72 -12.18 27.48
CA LEU A 388 8.35 -12.01 27.96
C LEU A 388 8.29 -12.10 29.49
N PRO A 389 7.35 -11.37 30.13
CA PRO A 389 7.19 -11.44 31.58
C PRO A 389 6.44 -12.71 31.98
N ALA A 390 6.57 -13.11 33.25
CA ALA A 390 5.96 -14.36 33.75
C ALA A 390 4.42 -14.35 33.74
N ASP A 391 3.82 -13.16 33.76
CA ASP A 391 2.37 -12.91 33.72
C ASP A 391 1.83 -12.68 32.30
N GLN A 392 2.62 -13.00 31.25
CA GLN A 392 2.17 -12.99 29.85
C GLN A 392 0.90 -13.85 29.67
N ARG A 393 -0.19 -13.24 29.19
CA ARG A 393 -1.51 -13.86 29.03
C ARG A 393 -1.65 -14.60 27.70
N LEU A 394 -1.12 -14.06 26.60
CA LEU A 394 -1.08 -14.75 25.30
C LEU A 394 0.01 -15.83 25.30
N ALA A 395 -0.35 -17.00 25.85
CA ALA A 395 0.58 -18.09 26.17
C ALA A 395 1.22 -18.77 24.96
N TRP A 396 0.72 -18.56 23.74
CA TRP A 396 1.30 -19.09 22.51
C TRP A 396 2.55 -18.32 22.06
N ARG A 397 2.77 -17.10 22.57
CA ARG A 397 4.03 -16.34 22.42
C ARG A 397 5.12 -16.86 23.36
N ALA A 398 6.37 -16.70 22.94
CA ALA A 398 7.55 -16.93 23.78
C ALA A 398 8.66 -15.89 23.49
N ASP A 399 9.77 -16.02 24.22
CA ASP A 399 10.91 -15.11 24.13
C ASP A 399 11.49 -15.08 22.71
N SER A 400 11.70 -13.88 22.16
CA SER A 400 12.20 -13.68 20.79
C SER A 400 13.07 -12.43 20.66
N GLY A 401 13.86 -12.29 19.59
CA GLY A 401 14.68 -11.09 19.34
C GLY A 401 15.70 -10.79 20.45
N LEU A 402 16.21 -11.83 21.12
CA LEU A 402 17.07 -11.69 22.31
C LEU A 402 18.47 -11.16 22.01
N SER A 403 18.86 -11.09 20.74
CA SER A 403 20.15 -10.57 20.28
C SER A 403 20.07 -9.15 19.71
N ASP A 404 18.91 -8.48 19.79
CA ASP A 404 18.69 -7.15 19.23
C ASP A 404 19.69 -6.14 19.80
N GLY A 405 20.45 -5.48 18.91
CA GLY A 405 21.46 -4.48 19.28
C GLY A 405 22.90 -5.01 19.44
N THR A 406 23.10 -6.33 19.45
CA THR A 406 24.42 -6.95 19.71
C THR A 406 25.51 -6.47 18.73
N THR A 407 25.16 -6.27 17.46
CA THR A 407 26.08 -5.80 16.40
C THR A 407 26.62 -4.39 16.64
N TYR A 408 25.93 -3.58 17.46
CA TYR A 408 26.34 -2.24 17.86
C TYR A 408 26.78 -2.18 19.33
N HIS A 409 26.95 -3.32 20.00
CA HIS A 409 27.28 -3.41 21.42
C HIS A 409 26.29 -2.68 22.34
N VAL A 410 25.01 -2.65 21.95
CA VAL A 410 23.91 -2.05 22.72
C VAL A 410 22.83 -3.09 23.00
N ASN A 411 21.98 -2.83 24.00
CA ASN A 411 20.81 -3.68 24.28
C ASN A 411 19.56 -3.04 23.70
N LEU A 412 19.05 -3.60 22.61
CA LEU A 412 17.79 -3.20 21.98
C LEU A 412 16.71 -4.28 22.11
N VAL A 413 16.86 -5.24 23.03
CA VAL A 413 15.83 -6.27 23.30
C VAL A 413 14.59 -5.63 23.93
N GLY A 414 13.39 -6.04 23.50
CA GLY A 414 12.11 -5.46 23.93
C GLY A 414 11.36 -4.77 22.79
N GLY A 415 10.33 -4.00 23.13
CA GLY A 415 9.51 -3.24 22.19
C GLY A 415 8.43 -4.10 21.53
N TYR A 416 7.77 -3.56 20.51
CA TYR A 416 6.73 -4.26 19.77
C TYR A 416 7.18 -4.60 18.35
N TYR A 417 6.79 -5.77 17.87
CA TYR A 417 6.70 -6.01 16.43
C TYR A 417 5.56 -5.17 15.87
N ASP A 418 5.78 -4.62 14.68
CA ASP A 418 4.93 -3.57 14.13
C ASP A 418 3.54 -4.06 13.72
N ALA A 419 3.49 -5.13 12.94
CA ALA A 419 2.28 -5.63 12.31
C ALA A 419 2.25 -7.17 12.27
N GLY A 420 2.08 -7.77 11.10
CA GLY A 420 2.18 -9.21 10.89
C GLY A 420 3.61 -9.75 10.83
N ASP A 421 4.60 -8.86 10.88
CA ASP A 421 6.02 -9.09 10.71
C ASP A 421 6.80 -9.16 12.02
N ASN A 422 8.12 -9.36 11.92
CA ASN A 422 8.99 -9.36 13.09
C ASN A 422 9.99 -8.18 13.09
N VAL A 423 9.65 -7.10 12.39
CA VAL A 423 10.45 -5.87 12.36
C VAL A 423 9.96 -4.94 13.47
N LYS A 424 10.90 -4.20 14.05
CA LYS A 424 10.60 -3.12 15.01
C LYS A 424 10.81 -1.79 14.31
N PHE A 425 9.76 -1.23 13.73
CA PHE A 425 9.78 0.11 13.13
C PHE A 425 9.54 1.18 14.20
N GLY A 426 10.49 2.10 14.36
CA GLY A 426 10.51 3.08 15.44
C GLY A 426 9.43 4.14 15.32
N LEU A 427 9.20 4.68 14.12
CA LEU A 427 8.21 5.73 13.87
C LEU A 427 6.77 5.28 14.23
N PRO A 428 6.21 4.20 13.64
CA PRO A 428 4.87 3.73 14.00
C PRO A 428 4.79 3.20 15.44
N MET A 429 5.88 2.67 16.02
CA MET A 429 5.90 2.24 17.43
C MET A 429 5.84 3.44 18.38
N ALA A 430 6.57 4.52 18.08
CA ALA A 430 6.49 5.76 18.85
C ALA A 430 5.07 6.35 18.77
N PHE A 431 4.49 6.43 17.57
CA PHE A 431 3.11 6.88 17.38
C PHE A 431 2.07 6.03 18.13
N THR A 432 2.20 4.70 18.05
CA THR A 432 1.41 3.74 18.85
C THR A 432 1.48 4.10 20.34
N THR A 433 2.67 4.39 20.83
CA THR A 433 2.91 4.69 22.25
C THR A 433 2.29 6.02 22.65
N THR A 434 2.42 7.03 21.80
CA THR A 434 1.79 8.34 22.01
C THR A 434 0.27 8.21 22.08
N LEU A 435 -0.36 7.50 21.14
CA LEU A 435 -1.82 7.32 21.13
C LEU A 435 -2.35 6.45 22.27
N LEU A 436 -1.61 5.40 22.66
CA LEU A 436 -2.00 4.58 23.80
C LEU A 436 -1.87 5.36 25.11
N ALA A 437 -0.80 6.16 25.26
CA ALA A 437 -0.66 7.08 26.39
C ALA A 437 -1.75 8.15 26.39
N TRP A 438 -2.08 8.74 25.23
CA TRP A 438 -3.15 9.73 25.11
C TRP A 438 -4.51 9.13 25.46
N SER A 439 -4.79 7.90 25.03
CA SER A 439 -5.97 7.13 25.42
C SER A 439 -6.11 6.98 26.93
N VAL A 440 -5.01 6.66 27.63
CA VAL A 440 -4.99 6.58 29.09
C VAL A 440 -5.14 7.96 29.74
N ILE A 441 -4.54 9.01 29.18
CA ILE A 441 -4.65 10.38 29.70
C ILE A 441 -6.10 10.88 29.61
N GLU A 442 -6.79 10.64 28.50
CA GLU A 442 -8.15 11.14 28.31
C GLU A 442 -9.21 10.23 28.94
N PHE A 443 -9.07 8.91 28.84
CA PHE A 443 -10.13 7.96 29.19
C PHE A 443 -9.70 6.92 30.23
N GLY A 444 -8.53 7.09 30.86
CA GLY A 444 -7.99 6.13 31.83
C GLY A 444 -8.88 5.91 33.06
N SER A 445 -9.64 6.92 33.48
CA SER A 445 -10.64 6.79 34.57
C SER A 445 -11.76 5.82 34.22
N SER A 446 -12.04 5.65 32.93
CA SER A 446 -13.09 4.77 32.39
C SER A 446 -12.62 3.33 32.17
N MET A 447 -11.33 3.04 32.33
CA MET A 447 -10.75 1.72 32.04
C MET A 447 -10.93 0.69 33.16
N GLY A 448 -11.45 1.08 34.33
CA GLY A 448 -11.65 0.16 35.45
C GLY A 448 -10.38 -0.63 35.81
N ASN A 449 -10.49 -1.95 35.89
CA ASN A 449 -9.36 -2.84 36.19
C ASN A 449 -8.32 -2.94 35.05
N GLN A 450 -8.68 -2.56 33.83
CA GLN A 450 -7.78 -2.65 32.67
C GLN A 450 -6.72 -1.54 32.65
N ILE A 451 -6.83 -0.51 33.50
CA ILE A 451 -5.85 0.57 33.57
C ILE A 451 -4.43 0.05 33.85
N HIS A 452 -4.28 -1.03 34.62
CA HIS A 452 -2.98 -1.64 34.92
C HIS A 452 -2.38 -2.32 33.69
N ASN A 453 -3.20 -3.00 32.89
CA ASN A 453 -2.78 -3.64 31.65
C ASN A 453 -2.43 -2.60 30.58
N ALA A 454 -3.22 -1.52 30.47
CA ALA A 454 -2.93 -0.41 29.57
C ALA A 454 -1.61 0.28 29.94
N LYS A 455 -1.38 0.57 31.23
CA LYS A 455 -0.08 1.09 31.72
C LYS A 455 1.06 0.13 31.43
N SER A 456 0.85 -1.18 31.60
CA SER A 456 1.88 -2.19 31.29
C SER A 456 2.22 -2.24 29.80
N ALA A 457 1.22 -2.08 28.93
CA ALA A 457 1.41 -1.99 27.48
C ALA A 457 2.19 -0.72 27.08
N ILE A 458 1.91 0.43 27.70
CA ILE A 458 2.70 1.66 27.48
C ILE A 458 4.13 1.45 27.97
N ARG A 459 4.32 0.92 29.19
CA ARG A 459 5.64 0.70 29.80
C ARG A 459 6.53 -0.18 28.93
N TRP A 460 5.96 -1.24 28.34
CA TRP A 460 6.69 -2.15 27.46
C TRP A 460 7.34 -1.43 26.27
N SER A 461 6.60 -0.51 25.65
CA SER A 461 7.13 0.31 24.55
C SER A 461 8.12 1.35 25.05
N THR A 462 7.80 2.09 26.11
CA THR A 462 8.67 3.16 26.60
C THR A 462 9.99 2.64 27.17
N ASP A 463 10.03 1.43 27.72
CA ASP A 463 11.28 0.78 28.13
C ASP A 463 12.19 0.50 26.92
N TYR A 464 11.62 0.16 25.76
CA TYR A 464 12.38 0.03 24.52
C TYR A 464 12.80 1.38 23.95
N LEU A 465 11.89 2.35 23.86
CA LEU A 465 12.20 3.71 23.37
C LEU A 465 13.29 4.38 24.22
N LEU A 466 13.28 4.19 25.54
CA LEU A 466 14.35 4.63 26.42
C LEU A 466 15.70 3.97 26.08
N LYS A 467 15.73 2.65 25.85
CA LYS A 467 16.96 1.96 25.41
C LYS A 467 17.46 2.54 24.09
N ALA A 468 16.57 2.68 23.10
CA ALA A 468 16.87 3.21 21.79
C ALA A 468 17.40 4.66 21.83
N ALA A 469 16.87 5.50 22.72
CA ALA A 469 17.24 6.92 22.83
C ALA A 469 18.46 7.19 23.73
N THR A 470 18.85 6.24 24.59
CA THR A 470 19.88 6.48 25.62
C THR A 470 21.09 5.57 25.53
N ALA A 471 21.05 4.55 24.66
CA ALA A 471 22.16 3.60 24.50
C ALA A 471 23.44 4.25 23.96
N THR A 472 23.34 5.32 23.17
CA THR A 472 24.49 6.04 22.61
C THR A 472 24.18 7.53 22.56
N PRO A 473 25.08 8.43 23.02
CA PRO A 473 24.87 9.88 22.89
C PRO A 473 24.66 10.31 21.44
N ASP A 474 23.84 11.33 21.22
CA ASP A 474 23.58 11.95 19.91
C ASP A 474 23.17 10.94 18.81
N THR A 475 22.41 9.91 19.22
CA THR A 475 21.96 8.82 18.37
C THR A 475 20.61 8.31 18.85
N LEU A 476 19.66 8.14 17.93
CA LEU A 476 18.44 7.38 18.17
C LEU A 476 18.44 6.12 17.30
N TYR A 477 18.25 4.95 17.92
CA TYR A 477 18.02 3.70 17.19
C TYR A 477 16.56 3.60 16.75
N VAL A 478 16.31 3.57 15.45
CA VAL A 478 14.97 3.74 14.88
C VAL A 478 14.40 2.47 14.27
N GLN A 479 15.22 1.43 14.05
CA GLN A 479 14.71 0.16 13.53
C GLN A 479 15.60 -1.02 13.91
N VAL A 480 14.97 -2.18 14.15
CA VAL A 480 15.66 -3.47 14.29
C VAL A 480 14.97 -4.54 13.44
N GLY A 481 15.73 -5.13 12.52
CA GLY A 481 15.24 -6.02 11.47
C GLY A 481 15.46 -5.40 10.08
N ASP A 482 16.08 -6.14 9.17
CA ASP A 482 16.03 -5.81 7.75
C ASP A 482 14.66 -6.22 7.20
N PRO A 483 13.81 -5.29 6.77
CA PRO A 483 12.42 -5.60 6.46
C PRO A 483 12.29 -6.38 5.16
N ASN A 484 13.17 -6.14 4.19
CA ASN A 484 13.18 -6.90 2.95
C ASN A 484 13.53 -8.37 3.20
N MET A 485 14.44 -8.64 4.13
CA MET A 485 14.79 -10.02 4.50
C MET A 485 13.72 -10.65 5.40
N ASP A 486 13.18 -9.90 6.36
CA ASP A 486 12.10 -10.36 7.23
C ASP A 486 10.84 -10.71 6.42
N HIS A 487 10.51 -9.94 5.39
CA HIS A 487 9.35 -10.14 4.53
C HIS A 487 9.56 -11.20 3.44
N ARG A 488 10.80 -11.64 3.22
CA ARG A 488 11.10 -12.83 2.39
C ARG A 488 10.86 -14.14 3.15
N CYS A 489 10.56 -14.07 4.44
CA CYS A 489 10.37 -15.21 5.32
C CYS A 489 9.01 -15.18 6.02
N TRP A 490 8.47 -16.36 6.34
CA TRP A 490 7.23 -16.49 7.11
C TRP A 490 7.47 -17.28 8.41
N GLU A 491 8.24 -16.71 9.34
CA GLU A 491 8.66 -17.39 10.56
C GLU A 491 7.96 -16.86 11.80
N ARG A 492 7.69 -17.74 12.78
CA ARG A 492 7.31 -17.29 14.11
C ARG A 492 8.48 -16.51 14.75
N PRO A 493 8.20 -15.49 15.59
CA PRO A 493 9.24 -14.63 16.17
C PRO A 493 10.38 -15.40 16.87
N GLU A 494 10.07 -16.54 17.48
CA GLU A 494 11.01 -17.33 18.28
C GLU A 494 12.04 -18.09 17.43
N ASP A 495 11.73 -18.33 16.15
CA ASP A 495 12.58 -19.09 15.23
C ASP A 495 13.34 -18.21 14.23
N MET A 496 13.18 -16.89 14.32
CA MET A 496 13.74 -15.92 13.37
C MET A 496 15.23 -16.17 13.11
N ASP A 497 15.57 -16.29 11.84
CA ASP A 497 16.97 -16.40 11.39
C ASP A 497 17.38 -15.34 10.37
N THR A 498 16.47 -14.42 10.07
CA THR A 498 16.70 -13.27 9.20
C THR A 498 17.64 -12.24 9.87
N PRO A 499 18.41 -11.46 9.08
CA PRO A 499 19.26 -10.41 9.61
C PRO A 499 18.48 -9.39 10.45
N ARG A 500 18.82 -9.31 11.75
CA ARG A 500 18.27 -8.31 12.67
C ARG A 500 19.09 -7.02 12.66
N THR A 501 19.28 -6.47 11.46
CA THR A 501 20.04 -5.24 11.20
C THR A 501 19.47 -4.08 12.01
N VAL A 502 20.35 -3.25 12.56
CA VAL A 502 19.98 -2.10 13.39
C VAL A 502 20.20 -0.83 12.60
N TYR A 503 19.18 0.02 12.52
CA TYR A 503 19.24 1.33 11.87
C TYR A 503 19.07 2.45 12.90
N LYS A 504 19.69 3.59 12.63
CA LYS A 504 19.77 4.72 13.56
C LYS A 504 19.90 6.03 12.81
N VAL A 505 19.48 7.09 13.47
CA VAL A 505 19.68 8.48 13.03
C VAL A 505 20.72 9.15 13.93
N THR A 506 21.44 10.11 13.36
CA THR A 506 22.52 10.85 14.02
C THR A 506 22.53 12.29 13.51
N ALA A 507 23.41 13.15 14.05
CA ALA A 507 23.53 14.52 13.58
C ALA A 507 23.91 14.64 12.09
N GLN A 508 24.55 13.62 11.51
CA GLN A 508 24.92 13.58 10.09
C GLN A 508 23.80 13.01 9.20
N ASN A 509 22.94 12.18 9.77
CA ASN A 509 21.81 11.53 9.12
C ASN A 509 20.59 11.73 10.01
N PRO A 510 20.01 12.94 10.02
CA PRO A 510 18.94 13.30 10.96
C PRO A 510 17.64 12.54 10.68
N GLY A 511 16.74 12.55 11.65
CA GLY A 511 15.40 11.99 11.56
C GLY A 511 14.44 12.68 12.51
N SER A 512 14.17 13.96 12.25
CA SER A 512 13.35 14.81 13.11
C SER A 512 11.93 14.28 13.31
N ASP A 513 11.38 13.62 12.29
CA ASP A 513 10.09 12.93 12.32
C ASP A 513 10.05 11.87 13.43
N VAL A 514 10.88 10.83 13.31
CA VAL A 514 10.93 9.71 14.27
C VAL A 514 11.46 10.13 15.64
N GLU A 515 12.36 11.12 15.70
CA GLU A 515 12.87 11.65 16.96
C GLU A 515 11.81 12.46 17.70
N ALA A 516 11.09 13.35 17.01
CA ALA A 516 10.05 14.14 17.65
C ALA A 516 8.82 13.31 18.02
N GLU A 517 8.45 12.28 17.24
CA GLU A 517 7.43 11.31 17.64
C GLU A 517 7.89 10.47 18.85
N THR A 518 9.17 10.07 18.91
CA THR A 518 9.72 9.39 20.09
C THR A 518 9.68 10.30 21.32
N ALA A 519 9.97 11.60 21.16
CA ALA A 519 9.84 12.57 22.23
C ALA A 519 8.38 12.74 22.68
N ALA A 520 7.43 12.80 21.74
CA ALA A 520 6.00 12.86 22.02
C ALA A 520 5.54 11.64 22.84
N ALA A 521 5.94 10.44 22.42
CA ALA A 521 5.63 9.18 23.11
C ALA A 521 6.12 9.17 24.56
N LEU A 522 7.39 9.53 24.78
CA LEU A 522 7.99 9.58 26.11
C LEU A 522 7.38 10.69 26.98
N ALA A 523 7.07 11.85 26.39
CA ALA A 523 6.42 12.96 27.10
C ALA A 523 4.99 12.60 27.51
N ALA A 524 4.16 12.05 26.60
CA ALA A 524 2.82 11.59 26.90
C ALA A 524 2.83 10.50 27.99
N ALA A 525 3.69 9.49 27.85
CA ALA A 525 3.81 8.44 28.86
C ALA A 525 4.26 8.96 30.24
N SER A 526 5.11 10.01 30.29
CA SER A 526 5.50 10.61 31.56
C SER A 526 4.31 11.15 32.36
N ILE A 527 3.25 11.63 31.69
CA ILE A 527 2.00 12.06 32.32
C ILE A 527 1.28 10.84 32.93
N VAL A 528 1.19 9.74 32.18
CA VAL A 528 0.52 8.49 32.62
C VAL A 528 1.15 7.91 33.89
N PHE A 529 2.48 7.97 34.00
CA PHE A 529 3.22 7.43 35.14
C PHE A 529 3.51 8.44 36.25
N ARG A 530 3.10 9.72 36.09
CA ARG A 530 3.45 10.81 37.01
C ARG A 530 3.16 10.47 38.47
N ASP A 531 2.00 9.88 38.74
CA ASP A 531 1.57 9.58 40.11
C ASP A 531 1.97 8.17 40.55
N SER A 532 1.91 7.18 39.66
CA SER A 532 2.15 5.77 39.99
C SER A 532 3.62 5.36 40.00
N ASP A 533 4.49 6.02 39.22
CA ASP A 533 5.94 5.80 39.21
C ASP A 533 6.66 7.13 38.87
N PRO A 534 6.76 8.07 39.83
CA PRO A 534 7.29 9.41 39.59
C PRO A 534 8.75 9.40 39.08
N ARG A 535 9.56 8.43 39.52
CA ARG A 535 10.96 8.28 39.07
C ARG A 535 11.03 7.90 37.61
N TYR A 536 10.19 6.96 37.18
CA TYR A 536 10.08 6.58 35.78
C TYR A 536 9.53 7.75 34.94
N SER A 537 8.49 8.43 35.42
CA SER A 537 7.95 9.65 34.79
C SER A 537 9.02 10.71 34.54
N SER A 538 9.83 11.07 35.55
CA SER A 538 10.93 12.03 35.38
C SER A 538 11.99 11.54 34.39
N LYS A 539 12.30 10.24 34.36
CA LYS A 539 13.25 9.65 33.39
C LYS A 539 12.72 9.73 31.95
N LEU A 540 11.44 9.46 31.75
CA LEU A 540 10.77 9.58 30.46
C LEU A 540 10.80 11.03 29.98
N LEU A 541 10.33 11.97 30.80
CA LEU A 541 10.28 13.39 30.45
C LEU A 541 11.66 13.98 30.18
N GLY A 542 12.65 13.66 31.03
CA GLY A 542 14.02 14.13 30.84
C GLY A 542 14.68 13.58 29.56
N THR A 543 14.34 12.35 29.15
CA THR A 543 14.78 11.79 27.86
C THR A 543 14.03 12.46 26.70
N ALA A 544 12.71 12.64 26.81
CA ALA A 544 11.88 13.29 25.79
C ALA A 544 12.41 14.67 25.41
N MET A 545 12.74 15.50 26.41
CA MET A 545 13.31 16.84 26.18
C MET A 545 14.65 16.80 25.42
N LYS A 546 15.50 15.81 25.71
CA LYS A 546 16.79 15.63 25.03
C LYS A 546 16.61 15.19 23.58
N VAL A 547 15.76 14.19 23.35
CA VAL A 547 15.47 13.68 22.00
C VAL A 547 14.85 14.78 21.14
N PHE A 548 13.88 15.52 21.67
CA PHE A 548 13.30 16.65 20.94
C PHE A 548 14.32 17.75 20.63
N SER A 549 15.19 18.10 21.59
CA SER A 549 16.23 19.10 21.34
C SER A 549 17.19 18.67 20.23
N PHE A 550 17.42 17.36 20.08
CA PHE A 550 18.23 16.81 19.01
C PHE A 550 17.49 16.86 17.67
N ALA A 551 16.22 16.43 17.65
CA ALA A 551 15.33 16.47 16.48
C ALA A 551 15.23 17.89 15.87
N ASP A 552 15.04 18.90 16.71
CA ASP A 552 14.89 20.30 16.30
C ASP A 552 16.21 20.91 15.83
N ARG A 553 17.34 20.48 16.42
CA ARG A 553 18.68 20.99 16.11
C ARG A 553 19.21 20.44 14.79
N TYR A 554 18.96 19.17 14.49
CA TYR A 554 19.41 18.50 13.29
C TYR A 554 18.19 18.10 12.46
N ARG A 555 17.76 19.00 11.58
CA ARG A 555 16.50 18.83 10.84
C ARG A 555 16.64 17.99 9.58
N GLY A 556 15.77 17.01 9.41
CA GLY A 556 15.63 16.19 8.20
C GLY A 556 14.75 14.97 8.42
N SER A 557 14.08 14.49 7.38
CA SER A 557 13.26 13.27 7.47
C SER A 557 14.16 12.04 7.54
N TYR A 558 13.84 11.07 8.40
CA TYR A 558 14.67 9.87 8.54
C TYR A 558 14.74 9.03 7.25
N SER A 559 13.68 9.10 6.43
CA SER A 559 13.58 8.43 5.14
C SER A 559 14.58 8.96 4.11
N GLU A 560 15.10 10.18 4.25
CA GLU A 560 16.12 10.71 3.33
C GLU A 560 17.42 9.89 3.40
N SER A 561 17.85 9.55 4.62
CA SER A 561 19.08 8.79 4.85
C SER A 561 18.84 7.28 4.91
N LEU A 562 17.65 6.84 5.32
CA LEU A 562 17.32 5.43 5.54
C LEU A 562 16.34 4.85 4.51
N SER A 563 16.05 5.54 3.39
CA SER A 563 15.08 5.12 2.36
C SER A 563 15.13 3.63 2.02
N SER A 564 16.32 3.06 1.78
CA SER A 564 16.48 1.63 1.45
C SER A 564 15.97 0.63 2.50
N ALA A 565 15.82 1.09 3.75
CA ALA A 565 15.41 0.28 4.89
C ALA A 565 14.04 0.65 5.44
N VAL A 566 13.56 1.86 5.21
CA VAL A 566 12.27 2.32 5.74
C VAL A 566 11.21 2.48 4.66
N CYS A 567 11.60 2.64 3.39
CA CYS A 567 10.69 2.69 2.25
C CYS A 567 10.66 1.36 1.49
N PRO A 568 9.48 0.91 1.02
CA PRO A 568 8.18 1.59 1.02
C PRO A 568 7.33 1.39 2.29
N PHE A 569 7.90 0.87 3.39
CA PHE A 569 7.15 0.47 4.58
C PHE A 569 6.57 1.65 5.37
N TYR A 570 7.44 2.53 5.87
CA TYR A 570 7.11 3.70 6.68
C TYR A 570 7.90 4.92 6.22
N CYS A 571 7.80 5.30 4.94
CA CYS A 571 8.42 6.55 4.49
C CYS A 571 7.79 7.74 5.24
N SER A 572 8.59 8.75 5.58
CA SER A 572 8.06 10.07 5.94
C SER A 572 7.54 10.74 4.66
N TYR A 573 6.21 10.80 4.50
CA TYR A 573 5.55 11.41 3.35
C TYR A 573 5.09 12.85 3.65
N SER A 574 4.58 13.09 4.86
CA SER A 574 4.21 14.43 5.38
C SER A 574 5.42 15.32 5.65
N GLY A 575 6.61 14.73 5.84
CA GLY A 575 7.81 15.41 6.28
C GLY A 575 8.05 15.21 7.78
N TYR A 576 8.63 16.22 8.44
CA TYR A 576 8.92 16.19 9.88
C TYR A 576 8.34 17.40 10.64
N HIS A 577 7.67 18.31 9.93
CA HIS A 577 7.25 19.60 10.46
C HIS A 577 6.14 19.41 11.50
N ASP A 578 5.20 18.54 11.18
CA ASP A 578 4.08 18.20 12.05
C ASP A 578 4.54 17.43 13.29
N GLU A 579 5.55 16.55 13.22
CA GLU A 579 6.10 15.90 14.41
C GLU A 579 6.86 16.86 15.32
N LEU A 580 7.57 17.86 14.78
CA LEU A 580 8.19 18.90 15.61
C LEU A 580 7.13 19.69 16.38
N LEU A 581 6.02 20.05 15.74
CA LEU A 581 4.92 20.74 16.43
C LEU A 581 4.23 19.83 17.44
N TRP A 582 3.99 18.57 17.07
CA TRP A 582 3.39 17.54 17.92
C TRP A 582 4.24 17.23 19.17
N GLY A 583 5.54 17.00 18.98
CA GLY A 583 6.50 16.75 20.06
C GLY A 583 6.62 17.94 21.01
N ALA A 584 6.68 19.17 20.49
CA ALA A 584 6.66 20.38 21.32
C ALA A 584 5.36 20.50 22.12
N SER A 585 4.22 20.16 21.52
CA SER A 585 2.90 20.19 22.15
C SER A 585 2.81 19.22 23.32
N TRP A 586 3.29 17.98 23.15
CA TRP A 586 3.34 17.01 24.23
C TRP A 586 4.33 17.39 25.33
N LEU A 587 5.48 17.94 24.98
CA LEU A 587 6.45 18.43 25.96
C LEU A 587 5.92 19.61 26.76
N HIS A 588 5.21 20.55 26.12
CA HIS A 588 4.50 21.62 26.81
C HIS A 588 3.49 21.04 27.81
N ARG A 589 2.63 20.11 27.36
CA ARG A 589 1.61 19.47 28.21
C ARG A 589 2.20 18.68 29.38
N ALA A 590 3.31 17.98 29.16
CA ALA A 590 3.93 17.12 30.18
C ALA A 590 4.78 17.91 31.20
N SER A 591 5.51 18.93 30.75
CA SER A 591 6.46 19.66 31.59
C SER A 591 5.92 20.95 32.18
N GLN A 592 4.87 21.53 31.59
CA GLN A 592 4.41 22.89 31.86
C GLN A 592 5.49 23.97 31.66
N ASN A 593 6.57 23.64 30.95
CA ASN A 593 7.62 24.59 30.64
C ASN A 593 7.15 25.53 29.51
N VAL A 594 7.10 26.83 29.81
CA VAL A 594 6.66 27.89 28.88
C VAL A 594 7.56 27.98 27.64
N SER A 595 8.81 27.50 27.68
CA SER A 595 9.68 27.51 26.50
C SER A 595 9.11 26.71 25.33
N TYR A 596 8.37 25.63 25.60
CA TYR A 596 7.71 24.85 24.55
C TYR A 596 6.47 25.56 24.00
N LEU A 597 5.73 26.31 24.82
CA LEU A 597 4.66 27.18 24.33
C LEU A 597 5.22 28.27 23.42
N ASN A 598 6.31 28.92 23.84
CA ASN A 598 7.01 29.90 23.01
C ASN A 598 7.52 29.29 21.69
N TYR A 599 8.00 28.05 21.72
CA TYR A 599 8.40 27.31 20.52
C TYR A 599 7.21 27.09 19.57
N ILE A 600 6.06 26.61 20.10
CA ILE A 600 4.82 26.40 19.34
C ILE A 600 4.36 27.71 18.69
N GLN A 601 4.36 28.81 19.44
CA GLN A 601 3.96 30.13 18.93
C GLN A 601 4.92 30.68 17.88
N SER A 602 6.23 30.52 18.09
CA SER A 602 7.25 31.09 17.21
C SER A 602 7.43 30.30 15.91
N ASN A 603 7.26 28.98 15.96
CA ASN A 603 7.48 28.09 14.82
C ASN A 603 6.18 27.58 14.20
N GLY A 604 5.03 27.74 14.86
CA GLY A 604 3.76 27.10 14.49
C GLY A 604 3.38 27.33 13.04
N HIS A 605 3.46 28.57 12.55
CA HIS A 605 3.15 28.88 11.14
C HIS A 605 4.02 28.08 10.16
N THR A 606 5.35 28.00 10.40
CA THR A 606 6.28 27.23 9.56
C THR A 606 6.13 25.71 9.73
N LEU A 607 5.66 25.26 10.89
CA LEU A 607 5.48 23.84 11.19
C LEU A 607 4.05 23.34 10.87
N GLY A 608 3.23 24.14 10.18
CA GLY A 608 1.91 23.74 9.72
C GLY A 608 0.79 23.80 10.77
N ALA A 609 0.92 24.67 11.78
CA ALA A 609 -0.15 24.92 12.76
C ALA A 609 -1.47 25.39 12.11
N GLU A 610 -1.35 26.10 10.98
CA GLU A 610 -2.48 26.65 10.20
C GLU A 610 -2.84 25.79 8.99
N ASP A 611 -2.11 24.70 8.74
CA ASP A 611 -2.28 23.86 7.55
C ASP A 611 -3.38 22.81 7.76
N ASP A 612 -4.55 23.04 7.14
CA ASP A 612 -5.52 22.05 6.67
C ASP A 612 -4.95 20.64 6.37
N ASP A 613 -5.18 19.63 7.23
CA ASP A 613 -5.15 18.22 6.80
C ASP A 613 -6.41 17.50 7.31
N TYR A 614 -6.80 16.45 6.60
CA TYR A 614 -8.00 15.68 6.85
C TYR A 614 -7.68 14.20 7.12
N SER A 615 -6.42 13.90 7.46
CA SER A 615 -5.93 12.58 7.80
C SER A 615 -5.03 12.63 9.04
N PHE A 616 -5.29 11.77 10.02
CA PHE A 616 -4.42 11.62 11.19
C PHE A 616 -3.88 10.19 11.24
N SER A 617 -2.56 10.04 11.24
CA SER A 617 -1.90 8.74 11.08
C SER A 617 -0.50 8.72 11.70
N TRP A 618 0.19 7.59 11.58
CA TRP A 618 1.57 7.45 12.01
C TRP A 618 2.53 8.36 11.23
N ASP A 619 2.12 8.89 10.08
CA ASP A 619 2.88 9.82 9.24
C ASP A 619 2.46 11.27 9.50
N ASP A 620 1.15 11.57 9.51
CA ASP A 620 0.65 12.95 9.67
C ASP A 620 -0.02 13.22 11.02
N LYS A 621 0.51 14.20 11.78
CA LYS A 621 0.08 14.57 13.14
C LYS A 621 -0.68 15.89 13.19
N ARG A 622 -0.94 16.56 12.07
CA ARG A 622 -1.54 17.91 12.05
C ARG A 622 -2.92 17.95 12.71
N PRO A 623 -3.88 17.06 12.38
CA PRO A 623 -5.19 17.09 13.06
C PRO A 623 -5.09 16.76 14.55
N GLY A 624 -4.26 15.79 14.92
CA GLY A 624 -4.04 15.41 16.32
C GLY A 624 -3.46 16.54 17.15
N THR A 625 -2.49 17.27 16.61
CA THR A 625 -1.87 18.45 17.25
C THR A 625 -2.88 19.55 17.51
N LYS A 626 -3.74 19.85 16.52
CA LYS A 626 -4.81 20.85 16.64
C LYS A 626 -5.79 20.47 17.74
N VAL A 627 -6.29 19.24 17.72
CA VAL A 627 -7.21 18.74 18.76
C VAL A 627 -6.54 18.80 20.13
N LEU A 628 -5.30 18.32 20.25
CA LEU A 628 -4.53 18.34 21.51
C LEU A 628 -4.42 19.75 22.11
N LEU A 629 -4.03 20.74 21.31
CA LEU A 629 -3.80 22.11 21.77
C LEU A 629 -5.10 22.91 21.95
N SER A 630 -6.15 22.61 21.17
CA SER A 630 -7.47 23.26 21.31
C SER A 630 -8.04 23.16 22.73
N LYS A 631 -7.65 22.13 23.48
CA LYS A 631 -7.97 21.95 24.89
C LYS A 631 -7.70 23.19 25.73
N GLY A 632 -6.57 23.87 25.52
CA GLY A 632 -6.21 25.06 26.30
C GLY A 632 -7.21 26.21 26.11
N PHE A 633 -7.75 26.36 24.90
CA PHE A 633 -8.82 27.32 24.63
C PHE A 633 -10.17 26.82 25.15
N LEU A 634 -10.53 25.57 24.85
CA LEU A 634 -11.85 25.02 25.18
C LEU A 634 -12.09 24.88 26.69
N GLU A 635 -11.08 24.48 27.47
CA GLU A 635 -11.22 24.28 28.93
C GLU A 635 -10.87 25.53 29.74
N SER A 636 -9.97 26.39 29.25
CA SER A 636 -9.41 27.51 30.03
C SER A 636 -9.48 28.87 29.35
N SER A 637 -10.12 28.99 28.17
CA SER A 637 -10.26 30.25 27.41
C SER A 637 -8.93 30.97 27.13
N GLN A 638 -7.84 30.21 26.99
CA GLN A 638 -6.51 30.75 26.72
C GLN A 638 -6.40 31.16 25.23
N PRO A 639 -6.29 32.47 24.91
CA PRO A 639 -6.40 32.98 23.54
C PRO A 639 -5.30 32.47 22.60
N GLU A 640 -4.13 32.13 23.13
CA GLU A 640 -3.02 31.55 22.37
C GLU A 640 -3.38 30.21 21.68
N PHE A 641 -4.42 29.52 22.13
CA PHE A 641 -4.87 28.26 21.55
C PHE A 641 -6.08 28.39 20.61
N LEU A 642 -6.57 29.61 20.38
CA LEU A 642 -7.74 29.85 19.52
C LEU A 642 -7.54 29.33 18.10
N THR A 643 -6.35 29.55 17.50
CA THR A 643 -6.02 29.04 16.17
C THR A 643 -6.17 27.52 16.10
N PHE A 644 -5.65 26.79 17.08
CA PHE A 644 -5.77 25.33 17.12
C PHE A 644 -7.22 24.86 17.28
N LYS A 645 -8.06 25.61 18.01
CA LYS A 645 -9.50 25.35 18.04
C LYS A 645 -10.12 25.53 16.66
N SER A 646 -9.87 26.65 15.99
CA SER A 646 -10.40 26.93 14.65
C SER A 646 -10.03 25.83 13.64
N HIS A 647 -8.78 25.37 13.65
CA HIS A 647 -8.34 24.30 12.76
C HIS A 647 -8.81 22.90 13.22
N SER A 648 -9.12 22.71 14.50
CA SER A 648 -9.83 21.51 14.97
C SER A 648 -11.27 21.50 14.44
N ASP A 649 -11.96 22.65 14.47
CA ASP A 649 -13.28 22.80 13.87
C ASP A 649 -13.25 22.47 12.37
N ASN A 650 -12.26 22.96 11.61
CA ASN A 650 -12.12 22.63 10.19
C ASN A 650 -12.00 21.12 9.94
N TYR A 651 -11.18 20.44 10.74
CA TYR A 651 -11.05 18.98 10.68
C TYR A 651 -12.36 18.28 11.00
N ILE A 652 -13.05 18.67 12.09
CA ILE A 652 -14.36 18.10 12.43
C ILE A 652 -15.37 18.32 11.31
N CYS A 653 -15.46 19.54 10.78
CA CYS A 653 -16.37 19.86 9.71
C CYS A 653 -16.08 19.03 8.44
N SER A 654 -14.82 18.66 8.17
CA SER A 654 -14.53 17.80 7.00
C SER A 654 -15.06 16.37 7.15
N LEU A 655 -15.33 15.92 8.37
CA LEU A 655 -15.76 14.54 8.67
C LEU A 655 -17.28 14.36 8.77
N ILE A 656 -18.03 15.41 9.07
CA ILE A 656 -19.47 15.32 9.36
C ILE A 656 -20.30 15.46 8.08
N PRO A 657 -21.08 14.42 7.69
CA PRO A 657 -21.96 14.50 6.52
C PRO A 657 -22.94 15.67 6.61
N GLY A 658 -23.10 16.39 5.49
CA GLY A 658 -24.00 17.55 5.41
C GLY A 658 -23.41 18.87 5.93
N SER A 659 -22.16 18.87 6.38
CA SER A 659 -21.44 20.12 6.65
C SER A 659 -21.04 20.84 5.34
N SER A 660 -20.81 22.16 5.40
CA SER A 660 -20.38 22.94 4.23
C SER A 660 -18.99 22.56 3.71
N SER A 661 -18.17 21.92 4.54
CA SER A 661 -16.76 21.59 4.24
C SER A 661 -16.50 20.09 4.21
N PHE A 662 -17.57 19.29 4.12
CA PHE A 662 -17.53 17.83 4.13
C PHE A 662 -16.67 17.28 3.00
N GLN A 663 -15.65 16.49 3.35
CA GLN A 663 -14.67 15.92 2.42
C GLN A 663 -14.42 14.43 2.66
N ALA A 664 -14.78 13.91 3.84
CA ALA A 664 -14.64 12.49 4.17
C ALA A 664 -15.49 11.61 3.24
N GLN A 665 -14.98 10.41 2.95
CA GLN A 665 -15.73 9.39 2.24
C GLN A 665 -16.21 8.35 3.25
N TYR A 666 -17.37 7.76 2.97
CA TYR A 666 -17.93 6.67 3.74
C TYR A 666 -18.31 5.53 2.81
N THR A 667 -18.12 4.29 3.27
CA THR A 667 -18.66 3.10 2.59
C THR A 667 -20.20 3.12 2.63
N PRO A 668 -20.88 2.34 1.79
CA PRO A 668 -22.34 2.16 1.87
C PRO A 668 -22.84 1.77 3.28
N GLY A 669 -22.05 0.99 4.02
CA GLY A 669 -22.31 0.58 5.40
C GLY A 669 -22.00 1.65 6.46
N GLY A 670 -21.50 2.83 6.07
CA GLY A 670 -21.26 3.96 6.98
C GLY A 670 -19.90 3.96 7.68
N LEU A 671 -18.93 3.17 7.21
CA LEU A 671 -17.54 3.22 7.69
C LEU A 671 -16.79 4.36 7.03
N LEU A 672 -16.04 5.16 7.79
CA LEU A 672 -15.11 6.14 7.25
C LEU A 672 -14.08 5.45 6.34
N TYR A 673 -13.91 5.95 5.13
CA TYR A 673 -13.04 5.35 4.12
C TYR A 673 -12.01 6.36 3.61
N LYS A 674 -10.72 6.04 3.78
CA LYS A 674 -9.60 6.91 3.40
C LYS A 674 -8.67 6.25 2.38
N GLY A 675 -8.50 4.93 2.43
CA GLY A 675 -7.62 4.19 1.54
C GLY A 675 -7.97 2.70 1.47
N SER A 676 -7.48 2.02 0.43
CA SER A 676 -7.73 0.58 0.22
C SER A 676 -6.88 -0.35 1.08
N GLU A 677 -5.82 0.17 1.70
CA GLU A 677 -4.92 -0.60 2.55
C GLU A 677 -5.01 -0.10 3.98
N SER A 678 -5.21 -1.02 4.92
CA SER A 678 -5.23 -0.73 6.35
C SER A 678 -6.15 0.44 6.73
N ASN A 679 -7.33 0.52 6.10
CA ASN A 679 -8.27 1.64 6.25
C ASN A 679 -8.65 1.89 7.72
N LEU A 680 -8.80 0.83 8.52
CA LEU A 680 -9.18 0.95 9.93
C LEU A 680 -8.19 1.75 10.77
N GLN A 681 -6.93 1.95 10.33
CA GLN A 681 -6.02 2.88 11.01
C GLN A 681 -6.60 4.30 11.10
N TYR A 682 -7.22 4.77 10.01
CA TYR A 682 -7.79 6.11 9.92
C TYR A 682 -9.12 6.18 10.65
N VAL A 683 -9.87 5.08 10.64
CA VAL A 683 -11.13 4.97 11.38
C VAL A 683 -10.89 5.05 12.87
N THR A 684 -9.96 4.27 13.42
CA THR A 684 -9.71 4.26 14.87
C THR A 684 -9.06 5.55 15.33
N SER A 685 -8.11 6.11 14.59
CA SER A 685 -7.48 7.40 14.92
C SER A 685 -8.48 8.56 14.88
N THR A 686 -9.32 8.63 13.84
CA THR A 686 -10.38 9.65 13.71
C THR A 686 -11.42 9.51 14.82
N THR A 687 -11.90 8.29 15.08
CA THR A 687 -12.85 8.00 16.17
C THR A 687 -12.33 8.49 17.51
N PHE A 688 -11.06 8.24 17.81
CA PHE A 688 -10.42 8.72 19.03
C PHE A 688 -10.35 10.26 19.09
N LEU A 689 -10.02 10.93 17.99
CA LEU A 689 -10.01 12.40 17.93
C LEU A 689 -11.42 12.99 18.10
N LEU A 690 -12.45 12.39 17.51
CA LEU A 690 -13.85 12.82 17.67
C LEU A 690 -14.25 12.79 19.15
N LEU A 691 -13.98 11.68 19.85
CA LEU A 691 -14.29 11.55 21.28
C LEU A 691 -13.49 12.50 22.15
N THR A 692 -12.20 12.67 21.84
CA THR A 692 -11.32 13.60 22.57
C THR A 692 -11.81 15.03 22.42
N TYR A 693 -12.15 15.44 21.20
CA TYR A 693 -12.66 16.78 20.94
C TYR A 693 -14.06 17.00 21.54
N ALA A 694 -14.95 16.01 21.47
CA ALA A 694 -16.25 16.04 22.13
C ALA A 694 -16.13 16.27 23.64
N LYS A 695 -15.17 15.59 24.28
CA LYS A 695 -14.86 15.79 25.70
C LYS A 695 -14.40 17.23 25.98
N TYR A 696 -13.54 17.80 25.15
CA TYR A 696 -13.10 19.19 25.31
C TYR A 696 -14.23 20.19 25.09
N LEU A 697 -15.07 20.00 24.09
CA LEU A 697 -16.27 20.83 23.85
C LEU A 697 -17.22 20.81 25.06
N SER A 698 -17.44 19.62 25.63
CA SER A 698 -18.36 19.45 26.78
C SER A 698 -17.90 20.18 28.04
N SER A 699 -16.61 20.49 28.18
CA SER A 699 -16.05 21.08 29.40
C SER A 699 -16.62 22.46 29.75
N ASN A 700 -16.95 23.27 28.74
CA ASN A 700 -17.47 24.65 28.89
C ASN A 700 -18.69 24.93 28.00
N GLY A 701 -19.39 23.89 27.52
CA GLY A 701 -20.55 24.03 26.62
C GLY A 701 -20.19 24.62 25.25
N GLY A 702 -19.01 24.28 24.73
CA GLY A 702 -18.53 24.72 23.42
C GLY A 702 -19.23 23.99 22.28
N GLU A 703 -19.39 24.68 21.16
CA GLU A 703 -19.92 24.12 19.91
C GLU A 703 -18.97 24.40 18.74
N THR A 704 -19.09 23.58 17.70
CA THR A 704 -18.40 23.78 16.42
C THR A 704 -19.42 24.22 15.37
N SER A 705 -19.15 25.35 14.71
CA SER A 705 -19.99 25.84 13.61
C SER A 705 -19.38 25.44 12.27
N CYS A 706 -20.05 24.55 11.54
CA CYS A 706 -19.65 24.13 10.20
C CYS A 706 -20.46 24.87 9.13
N GLY A 707 -20.24 26.18 9.06
CA GLY A 707 -20.95 27.09 8.16
C GLY A 707 -22.38 27.39 8.60
N GLY A 708 -23.27 26.40 8.45
CA GLY A 708 -24.70 26.47 8.84
C GLY A 708 -25.17 25.33 9.73
N THR A 709 -24.33 24.32 9.97
CA THR A 709 -24.63 23.17 10.82
C THR A 709 -23.85 23.32 12.13
N THR A 710 -24.55 23.32 13.26
CA THR A 710 -23.94 23.22 14.57
C THR A 710 -23.61 21.76 14.87
N VAL A 711 -22.36 21.50 15.21
CA VAL A 711 -21.86 20.19 15.62
C VAL A 711 -21.60 20.24 17.12
N THR A 712 -22.38 19.47 17.89
CA THR A 712 -22.28 19.37 19.35
C THR A 712 -21.42 18.18 19.78
N ALA A 713 -21.00 18.15 21.05
CA ALA A 713 -20.27 17.01 21.60
C ALA A 713 -21.04 15.68 21.43
N GLU A 714 -22.36 15.67 21.64
CA GLU A 714 -23.21 14.49 21.49
C GLU A 714 -23.21 13.99 20.05
N SER A 715 -23.23 14.89 19.07
CA SER A 715 -23.17 14.52 17.65
C SER A 715 -21.83 13.87 17.28
N LEU A 716 -20.72 14.35 17.86
CA LEU A 716 -19.39 13.75 17.68
C LEU A 716 -19.30 12.37 18.34
N VAL A 717 -19.85 12.22 19.54
CA VAL A 717 -19.93 10.94 20.24
C VAL A 717 -20.77 9.94 19.45
N ALA A 718 -21.92 10.36 18.91
CA ALA A 718 -22.77 9.52 18.08
C ALA A 718 -22.06 9.09 16.79
N GLN A 719 -21.31 9.99 16.15
CA GLN A 719 -20.53 9.66 14.95
C GLN A 719 -19.40 8.68 15.28
N ALA A 720 -18.67 8.89 16.38
CA ALA A 720 -17.63 7.98 16.86
C ALA A 720 -18.21 6.59 17.21
N LYS A 721 -19.38 6.54 17.86
CA LYS A 721 -20.06 5.30 18.22
C LYS A 721 -20.38 4.44 17.00
N LYS A 722 -20.88 5.05 15.91
CA LYS A 722 -21.10 4.33 14.65
C LYS A 722 -19.84 3.64 14.11
N GLN A 723 -18.68 4.30 14.23
CA GLN A 723 -17.42 3.71 13.78
C GLN A 723 -16.94 2.57 14.69
N VAL A 724 -17.07 2.73 16.01
CA VAL A 724 -16.78 1.65 16.97
C VAL A 724 -17.70 0.46 16.73
N ASP A 725 -19.01 0.69 16.63
CA ASP A 725 -20.01 -0.35 16.44
C ASP A 725 -19.80 -1.08 15.11
N TYR A 726 -19.43 -0.36 14.05
CA TYR A 726 -19.05 -0.96 12.77
C TYR A 726 -17.87 -1.91 12.93
N ILE A 727 -16.79 -1.50 13.61
CA ILE A 727 -15.60 -2.35 13.85
C ILE A 727 -16.00 -3.59 14.68
N LEU A 728 -16.89 -3.43 15.65
CA LEU A 728 -17.31 -4.52 16.54
C LEU A 728 -18.33 -5.48 15.92
N GLY A 729 -19.04 -5.08 14.86
CA GLY A 729 -19.85 -5.99 14.07
C GLY A 729 -21.17 -5.43 13.53
N ASP A 730 -21.53 -4.19 13.87
CA ASP A 730 -22.70 -3.52 13.27
C ASP A 730 -22.37 -2.96 11.89
N ASN A 731 -22.18 -3.88 10.95
CA ASN A 731 -21.83 -3.60 9.57
C ASN A 731 -22.61 -4.54 8.62
N PRO A 732 -22.60 -4.30 7.29
CA PRO A 732 -23.33 -5.14 6.34
C PRO A 732 -22.96 -6.63 6.38
N GLN A 733 -21.74 -6.99 6.81
CA GLN A 733 -21.31 -8.38 6.93
C GLN A 733 -21.69 -9.04 8.26
N LYS A 734 -22.21 -8.27 9.23
CA LYS A 734 -22.49 -8.68 10.61
C LYS A 734 -21.32 -9.46 11.22
N MET A 735 -20.11 -8.91 11.04
CA MET A 735 -18.85 -9.54 11.40
C MET A 735 -17.95 -8.53 12.12
N SER A 736 -17.38 -8.90 13.25
CA SER A 736 -16.38 -8.07 13.92
C SER A 736 -15.08 -8.05 13.12
N TYR A 737 -14.47 -6.87 12.98
CA TYR A 737 -13.10 -6.72 12.50
C TYR A 737 -12.06 -6.74 13.62
N MET A 738 -12.50 -6.97 14.87
CA MET A 738 -11.64 -7.31 16.01
C MET A 738 -11.63 -8.82 16.21
N VAL A 739 -10.44 -9.42 16.10
CA VAL A 739 -10.26 -10.87 16.26
C VAL A 739 -10.65 -11.31 17.68
N GLY A 740 -11.54 -12.31 17.79
CA GLY A 740 -12.00 -12.84 19.07
C GLY A 740 -13.11 -12.03 19.75
N PHE A 741 -13.69 -11.04 19.07
CA PHE A 741 -14.85 -10.30 19.55
C PHE A 741 -16.13 -10.74 18.80
N GLY A 742 -17.24 -10.90 19.52
CA GLY A 742 -18.49 -11.42 18.98
C GLY A 742 -18.42 -12.87 18.50
N GLU A 743 -19.49 -13.33 17.86
CA GLU A 743 -19.59 -14.73 17.36
C GLU A 743 -18.92 -14.93 15.99
N LYS A 744 -18.79 -13.86 15.19
CA LYS A 744 -18.25 -13.90 13.83
C LYS A 744 -17.13 -12.87 13.69
N TYR A 745 -15.91 -13.36 13.46
CA TYR A 745 -14.70 -12.56 13.25
C TYR A 745 -13.72 -13.28 12.30
N PRO A 746 -12.76 -12.57 11.67
CA PRO A 746 -11.76 -13.16 10.79
C PRO A 746 -10.87 -14.21 11.47
N HIS A 747 -10.60 -15.31 10.76
CA HIS A 747 -9.78 -16.42 11.25
C HIS A 747 -8.44 -16.57 10.52
N HIS A 748 -8.23 -15.87 9.40
CA HIS A 748 -7.07 -15.98 8.54
C HIS A 748 -6.27 -14.67 8.52
N VAL A 749 -5.80 -14.26 9.69
CA VAL A 749 -5.08 -12.99 9.92
C VAL A 749 -3.67 -13.05 9.32
N HIS A 750 -3.26 -12.03 8.56
CA HIS A 750 -1.88 -11.87 8.03
C HIS A 750 -0.91 -11.55 9.17
N HIS A 751 -0.59 -12.56 9.99
CA HIS A 751 0.29 -12.40 11.14
C HIS A 751 1.10 -13.68 11.39
N ARG A 752 2.43 -13.58 11.33
CA ARG A 752 3.34 -14.74 11.41
C ARG A 752 3.18 -15.52 12.72
N GLY A 753 3.27 -14.84 13.86
CA GLY A 753 3.11 -15.48 15.18
C GLY A 753 1.72 -16.10 15.40
N SER A 754 0.70 -15.65 14.67
CA SER A 754 -0.67 -16.14 14.81
C SER A 754 -0.91 -17.36 13.91
N SER A 755 -0.34 -17.32 12.70
CA SER A 755 -0.52 -18.32 11.65
C SER A 755 0.41 -19.54 11.76
N VAL A 756 1.60 -19.37 12.36
CA VAL A 756 2.59 -20.44 12.57
C VAL A 756 2.40 -21.04 13.97
N PRO A 757 2.39 -22.38 14.13
CA PRO A 757 2.28 -23.02 15.45
C PRO A 757 3.33 -22.51 16.43
N GLY A 758 2.89 -22.11 17.64
CA GLY A 758 3.79 -21.57 18.66
C GLY A 758 4.78 -22.63 19.16
N VAL A 759 5.97 -22.18 19.61
CA VAL A 759 7.08 -23.06 20.04
C VAL A 759 6.69 -24.08 21.12
N LYS A 760 5.73 -23.74 22.00
CA LYS A 760 5.23 -24.67 23.02
C LYS A 760 4.45 -25.84 22.42
N SER A 761 3.72 -25.61 21.33
CA SER A 761 2.91 -26.62 20.62
C SER A 761 3.71 -27.40 19.57
N HIS A 762 4.73 -26.76 18.99
CA HIS A 762 5.61 -27.33 17.98
C HIS A 762 7.06 -26.94 18.29
N PRO A 763 7.76 -27.69 19.18
CA PRO A 763 9.09 -27.30 19.67
C PRO A 763 10.22 -27.34 18.64
N ALA A 764 10.03 -28.08 17.55
CA ALA A 764 10.98 -28.08 16.44
C ALA A 764 11.01 -26.69 15.78
N ARG A 765 12.19 -26.29 15.31
CA ARG A 765 12.37 -25.05 14.55
C ARG A 765 11.70 -25.17 13.19
N ILE A 766 11.00 -24.12 12.78
CA ILE A 766 10.38 -23.96 11.47
C ILE A 766 11.21 -22.92 10.68
N PRO A 767 11.99 -23.34 9.67
CA PRO A 767 12.80 -22.43 8.87
C PRO A 767 11.98 -21.51 7.96
N CYS A 768 12.61 -20.43 7.50
CA CYS A 768 12.05 -19.35 6.68
C CYS A 768 11.16 -19.81 5.53
N GLY A 769 11.67 -20.73 4.69
CA GLY A 769 10.95 -21.24 3.54
C GLY A 769 9.75 -22.12 3.91
N ASP A 770 9.89 -22.92 4.97
CA ASP A 770 8.86 -23.88 5.39
C ASP A 770 7.66 -23.15 6.03
N GLY A 771 7.89 -21.96 6.57
CA GLY A 771 6.86 -21.06 7.08
C GLY A 771 5.73 -20.75 6.10
N PHE A 772 6.04 -20.65 4.80
CA PHE A 772 5.06 -20.27 3.77
C PHE A 772 3.92 -21.28 3.62
N GLN A 773 4.10 -22.53 4.02
CA GLN A 773 3.00 -23.50 4.05
C GLN A 773 1.88 -23.04 4.99
N TYR A 774 2.22 -22.31 6.05
CA TYR A 774 1.25 -21.69 6.94
C TYR A 774 0.63 -20.49 6.25
N LEU A 775 1.38 -19.55 5.67
CA LEU A 775 0.78 -18.42 4.92
C LEU A 775 -0.32 -18.84 3.94
N TYR A 776 -0.07 -19.90 3.17
CA TYR A 776 -0.99 -20.38 2.12
C TYR A 776 -1.96 -21.49 2.59
N SER A 777 -1.95 -21.86 3.87
CA SER A 777 -2.88 -22.84 4.41
C SER A 777 -4.30 -22.28 4.42
N GLY A 778 -5.28 -23.08 3.97
CA GLY A 778 -6.71 -22.78 4.11
C GLY A 778 -7.28 -23.07 5.51
N SER A 779 -6.43 -23.44 6.48
CA SER A 779 -6.85 -23.58 7.88
C SER A 779 -6.78 -22.24 8.62
N PRO A 780 -7.68 -22.00 9.59
CA PRO A 780 -7.59 -20.88 10.52
C PRO A 780 -6.21 -20.74 11.16
N ASN A 781 -5.86 -19.53 11.58
CA ASN A 781 -4.66 -19.29 12.37
C ASN A 781 -4.72 -20.16 13.64
N PRO A 782 -3.70 -21.01 13.92
CA PRO A 782 -3.71 -21.90 15.09
C PRO A 782 -3.65 -21.13 16.41
N ASN A 783 -3.07 -19.92 16.41
CA ASN A 783 -3.02 -19.07 17.58
C ASN A 783 -3.94 -17.87 17.37
N VAL A 784 -5.05 -17.80 18.10
CA VAL A 784 -6.00 -16.67 17.99
C VAL A 784 -5.34 -15.41 18.56
N LEU A 785 -5.13 -14.40 17.70
CA LEU A 785 -4.57 -13.10 18.06
C LEU A 785 -5.68 -12.20 18.62
N VAL A 786 -6.16 -12.53 19.81
CA VAL A 786 -7.30 -11.86 20.45
C VAL A 786 -7.07 -10.35 20.53
N GLY A 787 -8.07 -9.59 20.10
CA GLY A 787 -8.09 -8.14 20.15
C GLY A 787 -7.48 -7.42 18.95
N ALA A 788 -6.82 -8.13 18.03
CA ALA A 788 -6.26 -7.51 16.82
C ALA A 788 -7.37 -6.88 15.97
N ILE A 789 -7.24 -5.58 15.68
CA ILE A 789 -8.07 -4.89 14.68
C ILE A 789 -7.32 -4.95 13.35
N LEU A 790 -7.96 -5.51 12.34
CA LEU A 790 -7.35 -5.73 11.03
C LEU A 790 -7.38 -4.46 10.17
N GLY A 791 -6.88 -4.53 8.94
CA GLY A 791 -6.99 -3.45 7.97
C GLY A 791 -8.42 -3.09 7.58
N GLY A 792 -9.33 -4.06 7.61
CA GLY A 792 -10.77 -3.88 7.43
C GLY A 792 -11.27 -4.04 5.99
N PRO A 793 -12.55 -3.75 5.73
CA PRO A 793 -13.17 -3.97 4.42
C PRO A 793 -12.72 -2.95 3.37
N ASP A 794 -13.02 -3.25 2.10
CA ASP A 794 -12.87 -2.29 1.00
C ASP A 794 -13.95 -1.18 1.02
N SER A 795 -13.94 -0.31 0.00
CA SER A 795 -14.87 0.82 -0.14
C SER A 795 -16.34 0.42 -0.25
N ARG A 796 -16.65 -0.87 -0.42
CA ARG A 796 -18.00 -1.42 -0.60
C ARG A 796 -18.40 -2.34 0.54
N ASP A 797 -17.72 -2.25 1.68
CA ASP A 797 -17.94 -3.12 2.85
C ASP A 797 -17.60 -4.60 2.57
N GLU A 798 -16.82 -4.89 1.53
CA GLU A 798 -16.36 -6.25 1.20
C GLU A 798 -15.04 -6.57 1.92
N PHE A 799 -15.08 -7.59 2.79
CA PHE A 799 -13.92 -8.16 3.44
C PHE A 799 -13.68 -9.60 3.00
N ALA A 800 -12.45 -9.91 2.60
CA ALA A 800 -12.01 -11.28 2.32
C ALA A 800 -11.11 -11.79 3.44
N ASP A 801 -11.62 -12.75 4.24
CA ASP A 801 -10.85 -13.43 5.29
C ASP A 801 -9.80 -14.38 4.69
N ALA A 802 -8.71 -13.78 4.22
CA ALA A 802 -7.62 -14.47 3.55
C ALA A 802 -6.27 -13.94 4.04
N ARG A 803 -5.44 -14.85 4.57
CA ARG A 803 -4.11 -14.52 5.13
C ARG A 803 -3.18 -13.86 4.12
N SER A 804 -3.34 -14.11 2.83
CA SER A 804 -2.53 -13.46 1.78
C SER A 804 -3.00 -12.04 1.44
N ASN A 805 -4.17 -11.61 1.92
CA ASN A 805 -4.72 -10.29 1.68
C ASN A 805 -4.28 -9.33 2.79
N TYR A 806 -3.00 -8.96 2.81
CA TYR A 806 -2.42 -8.11 3.86
C TYR A 806 -3.14 -6.75 3.96
N GLN A 807 -3.61 -6.18 2.83
CA GLN A 807 -4.33 -4.90 2.80
C GLN A 807 -5.54 -4.86 3.73
N GLN A 808 -6.26 -5.97 3.87
CA GLN A 808 -7.46 -6.08 4.71
C GLN A 808 -7.21 -6.85 6.01
N SER A 809 -6.37 -7.89 5.98
CA SER A 809 -6.25 -8.88 7.06
C SER A 809 -5.03 -8.69 7.98
N GLU A 810 -4.17 -7.71 7.70
CA GLU A 810 -3.03 -7.40 8.55
C GLU A 810 -3.43 -6.43 9.68
N PRO A 811 -3.15 -6.77 10.95
CA PRO A 811 -3.25 -5.83 12.06
C PRO A 811 -1.93 -5.06 12.22
N ALA A 812 -1.99 -3.86 12.80
CA ALA A 812 -0.80 -3.11 13.20
C ALA A 812 -1.00 -2.43 14.56
N THR A 813 0.09 -2.18 15.29
CA THR A 813 0.01 -1.66 16.66
C THR A 813 -0.73 -0.32 16.77
N TYR A 814 -0.55 0.56 15.79
CA TYR A 814 -1.16 1.89 15.76
C TYR A 814 -2.64 1.88 15.38
N ILE A 815 -3.17 0.79 14.80
CA ILE A 815 -4.61 0.64 14.56
C ILE A 815 -5.34 0.45 15.90
N ASN A 816 -4.77 -0.40 16.77
CA ASN A 816 -5.33 -0.74 18.07
C ASN A 816 -5.18 0.37 19.12
N ALA A 817 -4.07 1.11 19.12
CA ALA A 817 -3.75 2.10 20.16
C ALA A 817 -4.83 3.16 20.43
N PRO A 818 -5.36 3.89 19.42
CA PRO A 818 -6.44 4.85 19.65
C PRO A 818 -7.79 4.18 19.98
N PHE A 819 -8.01 2.95 19.50
CA PHE A 819 -9.24 2.22 19.78
C PHE A 819 -9.41 1.91 21.26
N VAL A 820 -8.32 1.65 22.00
CA VAL A 820 -8.33 1.46 23.46
C VAL A 820 -9.02 2.62 24.16
N GLY A 821 -8.72 3.88 23.78
CA GLY A 821 -9.38 5.05 24.33
C GLY A 821 -10.85 5.14 23.95
N ALA A 822 -11.18 4.81 22.70
CA ALA A 822 -12.55 4.85 22.20
C ALA A 822 -13.48 3.86 22.93
N VAL A 823 -13.07 2.59 23.07
CA VAL A 823 -13.89 1.62 23.82
C VAL A 823 -13.87 1.85 25.32
N ALA A 824 -12.80 2.43 25.88
CA ALA A 824 -12.82 2.86 27.28
C ALA A 824 -13.89 3.93 27.54
N PHE A 825 -14.06 4.90 26.63
CA PHE A 825 -15.12 5.90 26.73
C PHE A 825 -16.50 5.24 26.81
N PHE A 826 -16.82 4.33 25.88
CA PHE A 826 -18.13 3.67 25.81
C PHE A 826 -18.36 2.61 26.89
N ALA A 827 -17.30 1.98 27.42
CA ALA A 827 -17.40 1.03 28.52
C ALA A 827 -17.87 1.69 29.83
N ALA A 828 -17.53 2.96 30.05
CA ALA A 828 -17.93 3.70 31.25
C ALA A 828 -19.28 4.43 31.11
N THR A 829 -19.86 4.52 29.92
CA THR A 829 -21.17 5.16 29.70
C THR A 829 -22.30 4.24 30.17
N THR A 830 -22.34 4.00 31.48
CA THR A 830 -23.53 3.53 32.18
C THR A 830 -24.14 4.74 32.88
N THR A 831 -25.44 4.97 32.60
CA THR A 831 -26.34 6.02 33.13
C THR A 831 -26.24 7.42 32.56
#